data_AF-A0A9E7EC10-F1
#
_entry.id   AF-A0A9E7EC10-F1
#
_cell.length_a   1.000
_cell.length_b   1.000
_cell.length_c   1.000
_cell.angle_alpha   90.00
_cell.angle_beta   90.00
_cell.angle_gamma   90.00
#
_symmetry.space_group_name_H-M   'P 1'
#
loop_
_entity.id
_entity.type
_entity.pdbx_description
1 polymer ?
#
loop_
_entity_poly.entity_id
_entity_poly.type
_entity_poly.pdbx_seq_one_letter_code
_entity_poly.pdbx_strand_id
1 'polypeptide(L)'
;MANAPQTLIDGSTLAALSLARAGVQHMFGVVGIPVTAVATRAVAAGVRFLAFHNEQSAGYAATAYGYLTGRPGVFLTVSGPGCVHGLAGLSNAAVNAWPAVMISGSCDQADAGKGDFQELDQIEAVKPFVKFSAKATHIAQIPRLVYQVLSQAVAGRPGGCYLDLPSDVLHQTISDSEADKILSEVENPRIEEIRDKEVLDIEKAVSLLRSAERPLIVFGKGAAFSRAEELLKKLIETTGIPFLPTPMGKGLLPDTHELAATAARSLAIGQCDVALIVGARLNWLLHFGEPPRWSKDVKFILVDISTEEIELRKPHLGLVGDAKRVVELINKEIKDQPFCFGRSHPWVEAISKKAKDNVAKMEVQLSKDVVPFNFFTPMRIIRDAILSVGSPAPILVSEGANTMDVGRAVLVQNEPRTRLDAGTWGTMGVGLGYCIAAAVASPERLVVAVEGDSGFGFSAMEVETLVRYQLPVVVIVFNNGGVYGGDRRSPNEITGPHKDDPAPTSFVPGSAYHTLIEAFGGKGYLAGTPEELKSALSESFSARKPAMGGNANLLRSFSRVEPQTLSFVIFTGCFLISMALLVVSAGSFVSFPSLTSWLSVHAASPVPGAHENFNPHHPDTVNQNENLQRKPLCDTSDRRADICDMEGDIRIHANSSSIFFVTSSNRNTTELQESWRVKPHPRKGDLAALSRVTEMSVGYLSNNEDVPKCDIKSSVPAIIFATGGYMGNFFHETTDLTIPLYITSHKFNGEVQFLISDMLPWWITKYELLLKKLSHYEIIDFNRDPLVRCYPRVIVGITFHRDMSIDPARSGGVTMFDFGQFIRSSYSLKKERAIKLGANQDKKPRLLIIARKRTRKFTNVDEIARMAEWEGFEPVIGEIKENQSLVEFARIVNSCDAMLGVHGAGLTNLIFLPTNAVVMQVVPLGGLESFCWADYGVPTLEMKMRYLQYSISITESSLVGRYGITDPVVTNPKVVLDQKDGWRIWTSIYFFNQDVKLDVGRFRSVLMHAHGLLHQ
;
A
#
# COMPACT_ATOMS: atom_id res chain seq x y z
N MET A 1 -10.83 -11.27 63.70
CA MET A 1 -9.93 -10.35 62.98
C MET A 1 -10.78 -9.68 61.91
N ALA A 2 -10.97 -8.36 61.99
CA ALA A 2 -11.72 -7.62 60.99
C ALA A 2 -10.89 -7.59 59.69
N ASN A 3 -11.46 -8.05 58.57
CA ASN A 3 -10.84 -7.92 57.25
C ASN A 3 -10.59 -6.43 57.00
N ALA A 4 -9.33 -6.05 56.80
CA ALA A 4 -8.99 -4.73 56.32
C ALA A 4 -9.76 -4.46 55.01
N PRO A 5 -10.28 -3.25 54.77
CA PRO A 5 -10.98 -2.93 53.54
C PRO A 5 -10.08 -3.22 52.34
N GLN A 6 -10.54 -4.10 51.44
CA GLN A 6 -9.83 -4.38 50.18
C GLN A 6 -9.80 -3.09 49.35
N THR A 7 -8.60 -2.59 49.07
CA THR A 7 -8.40 -1.46 48.17
C THR A 7 -8.62 -1.94 46.74
N LEU A 8 -9.51 -1.28 46.00
CA LEU A 8 -9.83 -1.61 44.61
C LEU A 8 -9.07 -0.68 43.65
N ILE A 9 -8.57 -1.25 42.55
CA ILE A 9 -7.88 -0.56 41.46
C ILE A 9 -8.76 -0.63 40.21
N ASP A 10 -8.95 0.51 39.54
CA ASP A 10 -9.68 0.59 38.27
C ASP A 10 -8.78 0.34 37.05
N GLY A 11 -9.41 0.10 35.89
CA GLY A 11 -8.69 -0.16 34.63
C GLY A 11 -7.79 1.01 34.20
N SER A 12 -8.19 2.25 34.49
CA SER A 12 -7.36 3.44 34.23
C SER A 12 -6.05 3.44 35.01
N THR A 13 -6.11 3.08 36.29
CA THR A 13 -4.94 2.97 37.17
C THR A 13 -4.08 1.78 36.76
N LEU A 14 -4.68 0.65 36.41
CA LEU A 14 -3.94 -0.52 35.94
C LEU A 14 -3.19 -0.25 34.63
N ALA A 15 -3.82 0.46 33.68
CA ALA A 15 -3.17 0.87 32.43
C ALA A 15 -1.96 1.79 32.70
N ALA A 16 -2.12 2.79 33.56
CA ALA A 16 -1.06 3.70 33.97
C ALA A 16 0.13 2.97 34.62
N LEU A 17 -0.14 2.07 35.57
CA LEU A 17 0.89 1.27 36.23
C LEU A 17 1.60 0.35 35.23
N SER A 18 0.86 -0.26 34.31
CA SER A 18 1.43 -1.12 33.25
C SER A 18 2.40 -0.35 32.36
N LEU A 19 2.04 0.87 31.93
CA LEU A 19 2.91 1.73 31.13
C LEU A 19 4.17 2.14 31.90
N ALA A 20 4.02 2.57 33.15
CA ALA A 20 5.15 2.97 33.98
C ALA A 20 6.12 1.81 34.24
N ARG A 21 5.60 0.63 34.61
CA ARG A 21 6.39 -0.60 34.84
C ARG A 21 7.06 -1.12 33.56
N ALA A 22 6.41 -0.94 32.40
CA ALA A 22 7.00 -1.24 31.09
C ALA A 22 8.10 -0.24 30.66
N GLY A 23 8.41 0.77 31.48
CA GLY A 23 9.48 1.74 31.24
C GLY A 23 9.08 2.92 30.35
N VAL A 24 7.77 3.17 30.17
CA VAL A 24 7.29 4.37 29.47
C VAL A 24 7.53 5.58 30.36
N GLN A 25 8.41 6.48 29.93
CA GLN A 25 8.77 7.70 30.68
C GLN A 25 7.98 8.93 30.21
N HIS A 26 7.57 8.93 28.94
CA HIS A 26 6.91 10.05 28.30
C HIS A 26 5.69 9.54 27.52
N MET A 27 4.58 10.26 27.65
CA MET A 27 3.36 10.02 26.88
C MET A 27 2.87 11.34 26.29
N PHE A 28 2.61 11.35 24.99
CA PHE A 28 2.11 12.52 24.25
C PHE A 28 0.59 12.36 24.07
N GLY A 29 -0.20 13.42 23.94
CA GLY A 29 -1.61 13.19 23.62
C GLY A 29 -2.55 14.36 23.82
N VAL A 30 -3.82 14.05 23.58
CA VAL A 30 -4.97 14.92 23.89
C VAL A 30 -5.92 14.10 24.76
N VAL A 31 -6.34 14.69 25.88
CA VAL A 31 -7.24 14.03 26.84
C VAL A 31 -8.69 14.42 26.58
N GLY A 32 -9.59 13.62 27.14
CA GLY A 32 -11.03 13.76 27.07
C GLY A 32 -11.67 12.42 27.44
N ILE A 33 -12.99 12.29 27.27
CA ILE A 33 -13.66 11.01 27.52
C ILE A 33 -13.08 9.94 26.58
N PRO A 34 -12.77 8.72 27.04
CA PRO A 34 -12.74 8.25 28.44
C PRO A 34 -11.35 8.26 29.09
N VAL A 35 -10.32 8.82 28.45
CA VAL A 35 -8.90 8.61 28.81
C VAL A 35 -8.28 9.64 29.76
N THR A 36 -9.02 10.68 30.19
CA THR A 36 -8.48 11.67 31.15
C THR A 36 -7.97 11.01 32.43
N ALA A 37 -8.67 9.99 32.94
CA ALA A 37 -8.23 9.23 34.11
C ALA A 37 -6.91 8.48 33.81
N VAL A 38 -6.77 7.83 32.65
CA VAL A 38 -5.52 7.15 32.25
C VAL A 38 -4.34 8.12 32.27
N ALA A 39 -4.48 9.31 31.68
CA ALA A 39 -3.41 10.32 31.66
C ALA A 39 -3.02 10.79 33.06
N THR A 40 -4.00 11.16 33.88
CA THR A 40 -3.75 11.64 35.25
C THR A 40 -3.14 10.57 36.16
N ARG A 41 -3.57 9.31 36.03
CA ARG A 41 -2.97 8.17 36.74
C ARG A 41 -1.56 7.86 36.25
N ALA A 42 -1.29 7.99 34.95
CA ALA A 42 0.06 7.82 34.40
C ALA A 42 1.03 8.87 34.97
N VAL A 43 0.59 10.12 35.10
CA VAL A 43 1.36 11.18 35.78
C VAL A 43 1.62 10.83 37.24
N ALA A 44 0.61 10.36 37.97
CA ALA A 44 0.77 9.91 39.36
C ALA A 44 1.75 8.72 39.49
N ALA A 45 1.84 7.88 38.46
CA ALA A 45 2.76 6.75 38.37
C ALA A 45 4.18 7.13 37.86
N GLY A 46 4.44 8.41 37.59
CA GLY A 46 5.77 8.90 37.18
C GLY A 46 5.99 9.05 35.67
N VAL A 47 4.96 8.83 34.84
CA VAL A 47 5.02 9.09 33.40
C VAL A 47 4.79 10.57 33.13
N ARG A 48 5.72 11.25 32.45
CA ARG A 48 5.51 12.64 32.04
C ARG A 48 4.52 12.71 30.88
N PHE A 49 3.36 13.33 31.11
CA PHE A 49 2.36 13.56 30.07
C PHE A 49 2.56 14.93 29.39
N LEU A 50 2.66 14.93 28.07
CA LEU A 50 2.78 16.12 27.22
C LEU A 50 1.48 16.28 26.45
N ALA A 51 0.60 17.15 26.95
CA ALA A 51 -0.68 17.49 26.30
C ALA A 51 -0.47 18.44 25.10
N PHE A 52 -1.11 18.13 23.97
CA PHE A 52 -1.11 18.87 22.69
C PHE A 52 -2.48 19.49 22.40
N HIS A 53 -2.59 20.29 21.34
CA HIS A 53 -3.88 20.79 20.83
C HIS A 53 -4.52 19.84 19.83
N ASN A 54 -3.73 19.01 19.16
CA ASN A 54 -4.20 18.08 18.15
C ASN A 54 -3.49 16.71 18.25
N GLU A 55 -4.25 15.62 18.14
CA GLU A 55 -3.73 14.25 18.20
C GLU A 55 -2.75 13.94 17.06
N GLN A 56 -2.87 14.60 15.90
CA GLN A 56 -1.90 14.52 14.81
C GLN A 56 -0.50 14.94 15.27
N SER A 57 -0.38 16.11 15.90
CA SER A 57 0.88 16.65 16.41
C SER A 57 1.46 15.79 17.54
N ALA A 58 0.60 15.30 18.44
CA ALA A 58 0.98 14.35 19.48
C ALA A 58 1.52 13.04 18.90
N GLY A 59 0.84 12.53 17.87
CA GLY A 59 1.26 11.35 17.11
C GLY A 59 2.62 11.56 16.46
N TYR A 60 2.83 12.67 15.74
CA TYR A 60 4.13 13.01 15.16
C TYR A 60 5.23 13.11 16.23
N ALA A 61 4.95 13.74 17.37
CA ALA A 61 5.89 13.81 18.48
C ALA A 61 6.28 12.40 18.98
N ALA A 62 5.29 11.53 19.22
CA ALA A 62 5.56 10.15 19.62
C ALA A 62 6.40 9.40 18.57
N THR A 63 6.11 9.53 17.28
CA THR A 63 6.90 8.87 16.23
C THR A 63 8.37 9.33 16.21
N ALA A 64 8.63 10.63 16.34
CA ALA A 64 9.98 11.17 16.37
C ALA A 64 10.71 10.80 17.67
N TYR A 65 10.02 10.82 18.81
CA TYR A 65 10.57 10.32 20.08
C TYR A 65 11.00 8.85 19.94
N GLY A 66 10.19 8.06 19.22
CA GLY A 66 10.49 6.67 18.88
C GLY A 66 11.81 6.51 18.12
N TYR A 67 11.98 7.29 17.06
CA TYR A 67 13.20 7.32 16.27
C TYR A 67 14.43 7.77 17.05
N LEU A 68 14.30 8.85 17.83
CA LEU A 68 15.41 9.47 18.56
C LEU A 68 15.91 8.61 19.72
N THR A 69 15.02 7.88 20.39
CA THR A 69 15.35 7.11 21.60
C THR A 69 15.54 5.62 21.34
N GLY A 70 14.97 5.08 20.27
CA GLY A 70 14.91 3.63 20.02
C GLY A 70 13.86 2.90 20.87
N ARG A 71 13.09 3.61 21.70
CA ARG A 71 11.98 3.07 22.50
C ARG A 71 10.65 3.48 21.87
N PRO A 72 9.57 2.69 21.93
CA PRO A 72 8.29 3.11 21.38
C PRO A 72 7.83 4.45 21.96
N GLY A 73 7.53 5.41 21.09
CA GLY A 73 6.82 6.62 21.52
C GLY A 73 5.35 6.32 21.74
N VAL A 74 4.82 6.64 22.92
CA VAL A 74 3.42 6.37 23.28
C VAL A 74 2.61 7.65 23.16
N PHE A 75 1.47 7.60 22.46
CA PHE A 75 0.51 8.69 22.48
C PHE A 75 -0.91 8.25 22.77
N LEU A 76 -1.61 9.07 23.55
CA LEU A 76 -2.94 8.82 24.07
C LEU A 76 -3.96 9.72 23.37
N THR A 77 -5.06 9.12 22.91
CA THR A 77 -6.18 9.85 22.30
C THR A 77 -7.52 9.45 22.91
N VAL A 78 -8.53 10.30 22.70
CA VAL A 78 -9.93 9.96 22.93
C VAL A 78 -10.46 8.99 21.87
N SER A 79 -11.73 8.57 22.02
CA SER A 79 -12.44 7.72 21.07
C SER A 79 -12.80 8.45 19.77
N GLY A 80 -13.32 7.71 18.79
CA GLY A 80 -13.86 8.17 17.51
C GLY A 80 -12.98 9.22 16.82
N PRO A 81 -13.34 10.52 16.89
CA PRO A 81 -12.56 11.59 16.27
C PRO A 81 -11.09 11.64 16.72
N GLY A 82 -10.80 11.36 18.00
CA GLY A 82 -9.41 11.37 18.49
C GLY A 82 -8.57 10.26 17.84
N CYS A 83 -9.16 9.06 17.71
CA CYS A 83 -8.56 7.97 16.94
C CYS A 83 -8.31 8.39 15.48
N VAL A 84 -9.29 9.03 14.84
CA VAL A 84 -9.18 9.48 13.43
C VAL A 84 -8.06 10.52 13.26
N HIS A 85 -7.97 11.52 14.13
CA HIS A 85 -6.87 12.51 14.09
C HIS A 85 -5.51 11.85 14.38
N GLY A 86 -5.47 10.87 15.29
CA GLY A 86 -4.27 10.10 15.61
C GLY A 86 -3.74 9.20 14.49
N LEU A 87 -4.57 8.85 13.49
CA LEU A 87 -4.14 8.06 12.31
C LEU A 87 -2.99 8.70 11.55
N ALA A 88 -2.90 10.03 11.55
CA ALA A 88 -1.78 10.76 10.94
C ALA A 88 -0.45 10.37 11.59
N GLY A 89 -0.40 10.21 12.92
CA GLY A 89 0.76 9.73 13.65
C GLY A 89 1.09 8.26 13.34
N LEU A 90 0.09 7.37 13.40
CA LEU A 90 0.28 5.94 13.13
C LEU A 90 0.81 5.68 11.72
N SER A 91 0.19 6.32 10.72
CA SER A 91 0.59 6.18 9.32
C SER A 91 2.00 6.73 9.08
N ASN A 92 2.35 7.87 9.69
CA ASN A 92 3.71 8.40 9.66
C ASN A 92 4.73 7.44 10.30
N ALA A 93 4.38 6.79 11.41
CA ALA A 93 5.22 5.79 12.07
C ALA A 93 5.50 4.59 11.16
N ALA A 94 4.44 4.02 10.57
CA ALA A 94 4.53 2.86 9.69
C ALA A 94 5.40 3.15 8.45
N VAL A 95 5.17 4.30 7.81
CA VAL A 95 5.85 4.65 6.55
C VAL A 95 7.31 5.02 6.78
N ASN A 96 7.64 5.69 7.89
CA ASN A 96 9.02 6.00 8.25
C ASN A 96 9.75 4.82 8.91
N ALA A 97 9.01 3.78 9.33
CA ALA A 97 9.48 2.64 10.09
C ALA A 97 10.05 3.03 11.46
N TRP A 98 9.27 3.80 12.24
CA TRP A 98 9.62 4.26 13.58
C TRP A 98 8.68 3.67 14.63
N PRO A 99 9.19 3.25 15.81
CA PRO A 99 8.38 2.57 16.81
C PRO A 99 7.45 3.58 17.51
N ALA A 100 6.15 3.37 17.39
CA ALA A 100 5.15 4.18 18.09
C ALA A 100 3.93 3.33 18.49
N VAL A 101 3.29 3.71 19.59
CA VAL A 101 2.06 3.09 20.07
C VAL A 101 1.00 4.17 20.26
N MET A 102 -0.13 4.02 19.57
CA MET A 102 -1.33 4.80 19.83
C MET A 102 -2.21 4.03 20.81
N ILE A 103 -2.57 4.66 21.92
CA ILE A 103 -3.54 4.15 22.88
C ILE A 103 -4.77 5.04 22.79
N SER A 104 -5.94 4.46 22.54
CA SER A 104 -7.18 5.22 22.45
C SER A 104 -8.23 4.64 23.37
N GLY A 105 -9.00 5.52 24.00
CA GLY A 105 -10.26 5.11 24.62
C GLY A 105 -11.27 4.71 23.55
N SER A 106 -12.24 3.86 23.87
CA SER A 106 -13.37 3.56 22.99
C SER A 106 -14.69 3.53 23.75
N CYS A 107 -15.80 3.49 23.02
CA CYS A 107 -17.15 3.38 23.58
C CYS A 107 -17.35 2.09 24.36
N ASP A 108 -18.42 2.03 25.17
CA ASP A 108 -18.73 0.84 25.95
C ASP A 108 -18.99 -0.35 25.02
N GLN A 109 -18.42 -1.51 25.35
CA GLN A 109 -18.49 -2.68 24.48
C GLN A 109 -19.93 -3.16 24.21
N ALA A 110 -20.83 -2.99 25.19
CA ALA A 110 -22.22 -3.41 25.08
C ALA A 110 -23.07 -2.50 24.18
N ASP A 111 -22.58 -1.30 23.87
CA ASP A 111 -23.28 -0.29 23.07
C ASP A 111 -22.78 -0.17 21.64
N ALA A 112 -21.73 -0.92 21.29
CA ALA A 112 -21.22 -1.00 19.93
C ALA A 112 -22.32 -1.36 18.91
N GLY A 113 -22.47 -0.50 17.88
CA GLY A 113 -23.45 -0.65 16.82
C GLY A 113 -24.79 0.05 17.07
N LYS A 114 -24.92 0.79 18.19
CA LYS A 114 -26.14 1.54 18.55
C LYS A 114 -26.04 3.03 18.26
N GLY A 115 -24.87 3.52 17.83
CA GLY A 115 -24.59 4.94 17.64
C GLY A 115 -24.16 5.63 18.95
N ASP A 116 -23.35 4.95 19.77
CA ASP A 116 -22.83 5.47 21.03
C ASP A 116 -21.95 6.74 20.82
N PHE A 117 -21.65 7.44 21.92
CA PHE A 117 -20.79 8.62 21.93
C PHE A 117 -19.43 8.31 21.27
N GLN A 118 -19.15 9.00 20.17
CA GLN A 118 -17.92 8.82 19.39
C GLN A 118 -17.70 7.38 18.92
N GLU A 119 -18.79 6.64 18.63
CA GLU A 119 -18.72 5.26 18.14
C GLU A 119 -17.94 5.15 16.83
N LEU A 120 -16.91 4.31 16.84
CA LEU A 120 -16.09 3.94 15.70
C LEU A 120 -15.55 2.53 15.94
N ASP A 121 -15.55 1.68 14.91
CA ASP A 121 -14.77 0.44 14.95
C ASP A 121 -13.28 0.80 14.78
N GLN A 122 -12.65 1.19 15.88
CA GLN A 122 -11.29 1.76 15.87
C GLN A 122 -10.26 0.71 15.45
N ILE A 123 -10.47 -0.57 15.79
CA ILE A 123 -9.58 -1.67 15.41
C ILE A 123 -9.55 -1.82 13.89
N GLU A 124 -10.70 -1.84 13.24
CA GLU A 124 -10.75 -1.95 11.77
C GLU A 124 -10.27 -0.65 11.10
N ALA A 125 -10.52 0.52 11.69
CA ALA A 125 -10.06 1.81 11.17
C ALA A 125 -8.52 1.95 11.14
N VAL A 126 -7.82 1.47 12.18
CA VAL A 126 -6.35 1.62 12.27
C VAL A 126 -5.58 0.55 11.51
N LYS A 127 -6.21 -0.60 11.23
CA LYS A 127 -5.57 -1.83 10.71
C LYS A 127 -4.65 -1.62 9.50
N PRO A 128 -4.95 -0.74 8.52
CA PRO A 128 -4.05 -0.49 7.39
C PRO A 128 -2.76 0.25 7.76
N PHE A 129 -2.70 0.88 8.92
CA PHE A 129 -1.63 1.80 9.33
C PHE A 129 -0.75 1.26 10.46
N VAL A 130 -1.02 0.05 10.96
CA VAL A 130 -0.32 -0.53 12.10
C VAL A 130 0.13 -1.95 11.80
N LYS A 131 1.23 -2.36 12.44
CA LYS A 131 1.72 -3.74 12.38
C LYS A 131 0.99 -4.67 13.34
N PHE A 132 0.45 -4.11 14.41
CA PHE A 132 -0.30 -4.85 15.42
C PHE A 132 -1.35 -3.93 16.06
N SER A 133 -2.57 -4.46 16.23
CA SER A 133 -3.66 -3.80 16.96
C SER A 133 -4.30 -4.78 17.93
N ALA A 134 -4.72 -4.28 19.09
CA ALA A 134 -5.44 -5.07 20.09
C ALA A 134 -6.51 -4.24 20.79
N LYS A 135 -7.56 -4.91 21.25
CA LYS A 135 -8.64 -4.33 22.07
C LYS A 135 -8.74 -5.09 23.38
N ALA A 136 -8.67 -4.37 24.50
CA ALA A 136 -8.91 -4.96 25.81
C ALA A 136 -10.41 -5.22 25.98
N THR A 137 -10.80 -6.46 26.30
CA THR A 137 -12.20 -6.80 26.59
C THR A 137 -12.50 -6.93 28.08
N HIS A 138 -11.45 -6.99 28.90
CA HIS A 138 -11.53 -7.11 30.36
C HIS A 138 -10.28 -6.47 31.02
N ILE A 139 -10.43 -5.90 32.21
CA ILE A 139 -9.37 -5.19 32.95
C ILE A 139 -8.09 -6.03 33.10
N ALA A 140 -8.22 -7.32 33.40
CA ALA A 140 -7.08 -8.23 33.58
C ALA A 140 -6.19 -8.39 32.32
N GLN A 141 -6.67 -8.03 31.13
CA GLN A 141 -5.89 -8.10 29.89
C GLN A 141 -4.98 -6.89 29.68
N ILE A 142 -5.28 -5.75 30.33
CA ILE A 142 -4.59 -4.47 30.10
C ILE A 142 -3.07 -4.62 30.22
N PRO A 143 -2.50 -5.20 31.30
CA PRO A 143 -1.05 -5.29 31.44
C PRO A 143 -0.40 -6.04 30.28
N ARG A 144 -0.90 -7.25 29.97
CA ARG A 144 -0.36 -8.06 28.87
C ARG A 144 -0.41 -7.33 27.52
N LEU A 145 -1.53 -6.67 27.22
CA LEU A 145 -1.70 -5.98 25.96
C LEU A 145 -0.77 -4.76 25.84
N VAL A 146 -0.55 -4.02 26.93
CA VAL A 146 0.43 -2.91 26.98
C VAL A 146 1.84 -3.41 26.63
N TYR A 147 2.32 -4.47 27.29
CA TYR A 147 3.63 -5.05 26.98
C TYR A 147 3.71 -5.58 25.54
N GLN A 148 2.63 -6.18 25.04
CA GLN A 148 2.57 -6.72 23.69
C GLN A 148 2.66 -5.63 22.63
N VAL A 149 1.88 -4.54 22.72
CA VAL A 149 1.93 -3.44 21.73
C VAL A 149 3.28 -2.73 21.74
N LEU A 150 3.90 -2.55 22.92
CA LEU A 150 5.23 -1.95 23.06
C LEU A 150 6.32 -2.81 22.40
N SER A 151 6.27 -4.13 22.63
CA SER A 151 7.21 -5.08 22.01
C SER A 151 7.06 -5.16 20.49
N GLN A 152 5.81 -5.23 19.99
CA GLN A 152 5.53 -5.31 18.55
C GLN A 152 5.94 -4.04 17.78
N ALA A 153 5.90 -2.87 18.43
CA ALA A 153 6.31 -1.61 17.82
C ALA A 153 7.80 -1.57 17.44
N VAL A 154 8.67 -2.28 18.18
CA VAL A 154 10.11 -2.37 17.92
C VAL A 154 10.53 -3.64 17.18
N ALA A 155 9.75 -4.72 17.25
CA ALA A 155 10.11 -6.00 16.67
C ALA A 155 10.23 -5.96 15.14
N GLY A 156 11.28 -6.58 14.60
CA GLY A 156 11.57 -6.59 13.16
C GLY A 156 11.74 -5.17 12.63
N ARG A 157 11.09 -4.85 11.50
CA ARG A 157 11.01 -3.47 11.02
C ARG A 157 10.12 -2.63 11.95
N PRO A 158 10.62 -1.59 12.64
CA PRO A 158 9.81 -0.82 13.59
C PRO A 158 8.61 -0.15 12.91
N GLY A 159 7.56 0.15 13.68
CA GLY A 159 6.37 0.80 13.15
C GLY A 159 5.29 1.10 14.19
N GLY A 160 4.14 1.58 13.72
CA GLY A 160 2.98 1.88 14.54
C GLY A 160 2.27 0.63 15.06
N CYS A 161 1.87 0.64 16.33
CA CYS A 161 0.95 -0.31 16.95
C CYS A 161 -0.21 0.41 17.65
N TYR A 162 -1.31 -0.30 17.89
CA TYR A 162 -2.52 0.29 18.45
C TYR A 162 -3.10 -0.52 19.62
N LEU A 163 -3.54 0.16 20.66
CA LEU A 163 -4.28 -0.40 21.79
C LEU A 163 -5.59 0.34 22.02
N ASP A 164 -6.70 -0.39 21.92
CA ASP A 164 -8.04 0.07 22.23
C ASP A 164 -8.40 -0.27 23.68
N LEU A 165 -8.77 0.75 24.47
CA LEU A 165 -9.19 0.63 25.87
C LEU A 165 -10.65 1.12 26.01
N PRO A 166 -11.65 0.22 25.98
CA PRO A 166 -13.04 0.60 26.15
C PRO A 166 -13.34 1.28 27.47
N SER A 167 -14.28 2.22 27.46
CA SER A 167 -14.73 2.95 28.65
C SER A 167 -15.20 1.99 29.75
N ASP A 168 -16.04 0.99 29.47
CA ASP A 168 -16.47 -0.01 30.44
C ASP A 168 -15.29 -0.80 31.05
N VAL A 169 -14.26 -1.10 30.26
CA VAL A 169 -13.04 -1.78 30.74
C VAL A 169 -12.19 -0.87 31.62
N LEU A 170 -12.10 0.41 31.31
CA LEU A 170 -11.38 1.41 32.12
C LEU A 170 -12.04 1.64 33.49
N HIS A 171 -13.34 1.38 33.63
CA HIS A 171 -14.12 1.52 34.87
C HIS A 171 -14.28 0.22 35.66
N GLN A 172 -13.95 -0.95 35.09
CA GLN A 172 -13.87 -2.20 35.84
C GLN A 172 -12.87 -2.06 37.01
N THR A 173 -13.06 -2.86 38.06
CA THR A 173 -12.19 -2.84 39.24
C THR A 173 -11.72 -4.24 39.63
N ILE A 174 -10.51 -4.33 40.18
CA ILE A 174 -9.91 -5.54 40.76
C ILE A 174 -9.27 -5.20 42.11
N SER A 175 -8.97 -6.22 42.92
CA SER A 175 -8.23 -6.01 44.18
C SER A 175 -6.77 -5.63 43.90
N ASP A 176 -6.17 -4.82 44.78
CA ASP A 176 -4.75 -4.45 44.74
C ASP A 176 -3.82 -5.69 44.62
N SER A 177 -4.08 -6.74 45.41
CA SER A 177 -3.33 -7.99 45.37
C SER A 177 -3.43 -8.73 44.02
N GLU A 178 -4.57 -8.62 43.34
CA GLU A 178 -4.76 -9.22 42.02
C GLU A 178 -4.05 -8.40 40.94
N ALA A 179 -4.12 -7.07 41.02
CA ALA A 179 -3.38 -6.17 40.14
C ALA A 179 -1.87 -6.41 40.20
N ASP A 180 -1.30 -6.49 41.41
CA ASP A 180 0.13 -6.76 41.61
C ASP A 180 0.56 -8.12 41.07
N LYS A 181 -0.29 -9.15 41.25
CA LYS A 181 -0.05 -10.47 40.67
C LYS A 181 0.01 -10.41 39.15
N ILE A 182 -0.99 -9.81 38.49
CA ILE A 182 -1.05 -9.73 37.03
C ILE A 182 0.13 -8.94 36.47
N LEU A 183 0.47 -7.80 37.09
CA LEU A 183 1.62 -6.97 36.68
C LEU A 183 2.94 -7.74 36.80
N SER A 184 3.15 -8.46 37.89
CA SER A 184 4.37 -9.26 38.11
C SER A 184 4.50 -10.43 37.12
N GLU A 185 3.39 -11.02 36.69
CA GLU A 185 3.38 -12.10 35.69
C GLU A 185 3.82 -11.63 34.30
N VAL A 186 3.52 -10.39 33.91
CA VAL A 186 3.92 -9.83 32.60
C VAL A 186 5.30 -9.17 32.61
N GLU A 187 5.76 -8.67 33.75
CA GLU A 187 7.12 -8.13 33.93
C GLU A 187 8.21 -9.19 33.81
N ASN A 188 7.87 -10.46 33.97
CA ASN A 188 8.80 -11.58 33.92
C ASN A 188 8.58 -12.43 32.65
N PRO A 189 8.71 -11.85 31.43
CA PRO A 189 8.60 -12.64 30.22
C PRO A 189 9.76 -13.63 30.25
N ARG A 190 9.47 -14.93 30.06
CA ARG A 190 10.50 -15.89 29.70
C ARG A 190 11.22 -15.30 28.49
N ILE A 191 12.44 -14.82 28.71
CA ILE A 191 13.29 -14.28 27.65
C ILE A 191 13.56 -15.47 26.73
N GLU A 192 12.74 -15.62 25.69
CA GLU A 192 13.21 -16.31 24.51
C GLU A 192 14.31 -15.41 23.98
N GLU A 193 15.57 -15.83 24.18
CA GLU A 193 16.70 -15.24 23.50
C GLU A 193 16.34 -15.18 22.01
N ILE A 194 16.10 -13.96 21.52
CA ILE A 194 16.00 -13.73 20.09
C ILE A 194 17.38 -14.09 19.56
N ARG A 195 17.54 -15.34 19.10
CA ARG A 195 18.75 -15.78 18.43
C ARG A 195 18.88 -14.90 17.20
N ASP A 196 19.97 -14.13 17.13
CA ASP A 196 20.32 -13.40 15.94
C ASP A 196 20.22 -14.36 14.75
N LYS A 197 19.35 -14.03 13.79
CA LYS A 197 19.33 -14.75 12.52
C LYS A 197 20.72 -14.67 11.91
N GLU A 198 21.22 -15.80 11.44
CA GLU A 198 22.50 -15.83 10.73
C GLU A 198 22.41 -14.93 9.50
N VAL A 199 23.33 -13.97 9.38
CA VAL A 199 23.43 -13.11 8.20
C VAL A 199 24.35 -13.82 7.21
N LEU A 200 23.77 -14.31 6.11
CA LEU A 200 24.48 -15.02 5.06
C LEU A 200 25.15 -14.06 4.07
N ASP A 201 26.07 -14.57 3.26
CA ASP A 201 26.66 -13.90 2.08
C ASP A 201 27.49 -12.62 2.34
N ILE A 202 27.97 -12.41 3.57
CA ILE A 202 28.89 -11.30 3.92
C ILE A 202 30.15 -11.32 3.04
N GLU A 203 30.75 -12.49 2.84
CA GLU A 203 31.95 -12.67 1.99
C GLU A 203 31.70 -12.21 0.54
N LYS A 204 30.52 -12.53 -0.01
CA LYS A 204 30.12 -12.09 -1.37
C LYS A 204 29.97 -10.59 -1.45
N ALA A 205 29.37 -9.96 -0.43
CA ALA A 205 29.24 -8.50 -0.37
C ALA A 205 30.61 -7.82 -0.35
N VAL A 206 31.54 -8.32 0.46
CA VAL A 206 32.91 -7.80 0.55
C VAL A 206 33.68 -8.03 -0.76
N SER A 207 33.54 -9.19 -1.39
CA SER A 207 34.13 -9.49 -2.69
C SER A 207 33.65 -8.53 -3.79
N LEU A 208 32.34 -8.27 -3.86
CA LEU A 208 31.76 -7.31 -4.80
C LEU A 208 32.32 -5.90 -4.57
N LEU A 209 32.37 -5.43 -3.32
CA LEU A 209 32.93 -4.11 -2.98
C LEU A 209 34.41 -4.00 -3.32
N ARG A 210 35.19 -5.06 -3.07
CA ARG A 210 36.63 -5.11 -3.37
C ARG A 210 36.90 -5.05 -4.88
N SER A 211 36.07 -5.70 -5.67
CA SER A 211 36.21 -5.78 -7.13
C SER A 211 35.61 -4.59 -7.90
N ALA A 212 34.91 -3.69 -7.22
CA ALA A 212 34.24 -2.53 -7.82
C ALA A 212 35.25 -1.50 -8.35
N GLU A 213 34.96 -0.87 -9.48
CA GLU A 213 35.74 0.25 -10.01
C GLU A 213 35.24 1.60 -9.46
N ARG A 214 33.93 1.72 -9.21
CA ARG A 214 33.26 2.95 -8.78
C ARG A 214 32.28 2.66 -7.63
N PRO A 215 32.77 2.14 -6.48
CA PRO A 215 31.90 1.78 -5.36
C PRO A 215 31.27 3.01 -4.70
N LEU A 216 30.08 2.83 -4.13
CA LEU A 216 29.36 3.85 -3.35
C LEU A 216 28.70 3.21 -2.13
N ILE A 217 28.84 3.84 -0.96
CA ILE A 217 28.07 3.47 0.24
C ILE A 217 26.92 4.47 0.42
N VAL A 218 25.68 4.01 0.45
CA VAL A 218 24.51 4.83 0.72
C VAL A 218 23.90 4.39 2.04
N PHE A 219 23.63 5.30 2.96
CA PHE A 219 22.98 4.94 4.23
C PHE A 219 21.81 5.86 4.57
N GLY A 220 20.81 5.27 5.23
CA GLY A 220 19.58 5.95 5.56
C GLY A 220 19.26 6.01 7.04
N LYS A 221 18.07 6.54 7.33
CA LYS A 221 17.55 6.65 8.69
C LYS A 221 17.40 5.29 9.40
N GLY A 222 17.35 4.18 8.68
CA GLY A 222 17.37 2.84 9.29
C GLY A 222 18.72 2.55 9.95
N ALA A 223 19.83 2.91 9.30
CA ALA A 223 21.17 2.82 9.90
C ALA A 223 21.35 3.82 11.06
N ALA A 224 20.71 4.99 10.96
CA ALA A 224 20.68 5.98 12.03
C ALA A 224 19.96 5.43 13.28
N PHE A 225 18.83 4.77 13.06
CA PHE A 225 18.01 4.14 14.11
C PHE A 225 18.76 2.99 14.79
N SER A 226 19.44 2.14 14.01
CA SER A 226 20.22 0.99 14.54
C SER A 226 21.50 1.38 15.29
N ARG A 227 21.86 2.66 15.32
CA ARG A 227 23.09 3.18 15.95
C ARG A 227 24.37 2.65 15.27
N ALA A 228 24.39 2.65 13.93
CA ALA A 228 25.50 2.13 13.13
C ALA A 228 26.61 3.15 12.84
N GLU A 229 26.55 4.39 13.35
CA GLU A 229 27.47 5.50 13.03
C GLU A 229 28.96 5.14 13.11
N GLU A 230 29.44 4.59 14.23
CA GLU A 230 30.87 4.27 14.41
C GLU A 230 31.34 3.13 13.49
N LEU A 231 30.48 2.14 13.24
CA LEU A 231 30.81 1.02 12.35
C LEU A 231 30.80 1.43 10.88
N LEU A 232 29.88 2.30 10.47
CA LEU A 232 29.86 2.88 9.13
C LEU A 232 31.07 3.79 8.92
N LYS A 233 31.42 4.62 9.92
CA LYS A 233 32.63 5.43 9.88
C LYS A 233 33.86 4.56 9.68
N LYS A 234 34.02 3.51 10.50
CA LYS A 234 35.12 2.54 10.37
C LYS A 234 35.16 1.90 8.98
N LEU A 235 34.02 1.47 8.44
CA LEU A 235 33.94 0.86 7.11
C LEU A 235 34.41 1.84 6.03
N ILE A 236 33.91 3.07 6.06
CA ILE A 236 34.23 4.12 5.09
C ILE A 236 35.71 4.52 5.17
N GLU A 237 36.24 4.75 6.37
CA GLU A 237 37.64 5.14 6.56
C GLU A 237 38.62 4.01 6.21
N THR A 238 38.26 2.76 6.49
CA THR A 238 39.10 1.58 6.15
C THR A 238 39.14 1.37 4.64
N THR A 239 38.00 1.45 3.97
CA THR A 239 37.88 1.12 2.55
C THR A 239 38.13 2.29 1.61
N GLY A 240 38.08 3.54 2.09
CA GLY A 240 38.19 4.73 1.24
C GLY A 240 37.00 4.94 0.29
N ILE A 241 35.90 4.19 0.43
CA ILE A 241 34.76 4.26 -0.48
C ILE A 241 33.96 5.56 -0.23
N PRO A 242 33.64 6.35 -1.28
CA PRO A 242 32.76 7.51 -1.14
C PRO A 242 31.37 7.14 -0.62
N PHE A 243 30.74 8.03 0.13
CA PHE A 243 29.43 7.75 0.72
C PHE A 243 28.38 8.83 0.43
N LEU A 244 27.10 8.44 0.46
CA LEU A 244 25.96 9.33 0.28
C LEU A 244 24.92 9.10 1.38
N PRO A 245 24.71 10.05 2.29
CA PRO A 245 23.59 9.98 3.22
C PRO A 245 22.26 10.31 2.53
N THR A 246 21.19 9.59 2.85
CA THR A 246 19.81 10.08 2.60
C THR A 246 19.50 11.30 3.49
N PRO A 247 18.39 12.05 3.31
CA PRO A 247 18.11 13.28 4.07
C PRO A 247 18.26 13.14 5.58
N MET A 248 17.62 12.15 6.21
CA MET A 248 17.75 11.85 7.65
C MET A 248 18.88 10.86 7.98
N GLY A 249 19.71 10.49 7.00
CA GLY A 249 20.98 9.83 7.23
C GLY A 249 22.13 10.82 7.45
N LYS A 250 21.93 12.11 7.14
CA LYS A 250 22.92 13.16 7.33
C LYS A 250 23.39 13.21 8.80
N GLY A 251 24.68 13.41 9.01
CA GLY A 251 25.29 13.46 10.34
C GLY A 251 25.73 12.12 10.93
N LEU A 252 25.32 10.96 10.37
CA LEU A 252 25.88 9.66 10.77
C LEU A 252 27.40 9.63 10.63
N LEU A 253 27.86 10.19 9.51
CA LEU A 253 29.18 10.78 9.40
C LEU A 253 28.98 12.28 9.16
N PRO A 254 29.94 13.13 9.53
CA PRO A 254 29.88 14.55 9.23
C PRO A 254 29.64 14.79 7.73
N ASP A 255 28.68 15.65 7.39
CA ASP A 255 28.40 16.00 5.99
C ASP A 255 29.62 16.63 5.28
N THR A 256 30.57 17.13 6.05
CA THR A 256 31.82 17.76 5.62
C THR A 256 32.98 16.76 5.45
N HIS A 257 32.74 15.47 5.71
CA HIS A 257 33.76 14.42 5.54
C HIS A 257 34.30 14.39 4.10
N GLU A 258 35.60 14.14 3.93
CA GLU A 258 36.26 14.23 2.62
C GLU A 258 35.71 13.25 1.57
N LEU A 259 35.22 12.10 2.01
CA LEU A 259 34.55 11.07 1.19
C LEU A 259 33.04 11.31 0.97
N ALA A 260 32.47 12.39 1.49
CA ALA A 260 31.05 12.68 1.35
C ALA A 260 30.70 13.09 -0.09
N ALA A 261 29.88 12.28 -0.76
CA ALA A 261 29.40 12.52 -2.10
C ALA A 261 28.12 13.38 -2.14
N THR A 262 27.67 13.96 -1.03
CA THR A 262 26.42 14.73 -0.91
C THR A 262 26.31 15.84 -1.97
N ALA A 263 27.38 16.62 -2.15
CA ALA A 263 27.45 17.68 -3.16
C ALA A 263 27.70 17.14 -4.58
N ALA A 264 28.08 15.87 -4.73
CA ALA A 264 28.31 15.18 -6.00
C ALA A 264 27.25 14.10 -6.30
N ARG A 265 26.07 14.15 -5.64
CA ARG A 265 25.05 13.09 -5.67
C ARG A 265 24.77 12.55 -7.07
N SER A 266 24.50 13.42 -8.05
CA SER A 266 24.14 13.00 -9.41
C SER A 266 25.28 12.25 -10.10
N LEU A 267 26.54 12.63 -9.86
CA LEU A 267 27.70 11.91 -10.37
C LEU A 267 27.83 10.55 -9.68
N ALA A 268 27.73 10.54 -8.34
CA ALA A 268 27.87 9.34 -7.53
C ALA A 268 26.89 8.24 -7.91
N ILE A 269 25.59 8.52 -7.91
CA ILE A 269 24.57 7.49 -8.24
C ILE A 269 24.51 7.18 -9.74
N GLY A 270 24.83 8.16 -10.59
CA GLY A 270 24.73 8.01 -12.04
C GLY A 270 25.86 7.21 -12.65
N GLN A 271 26.99 7.06 -11.95
CA GLN A 271 28.18 6.38 -12.47
C GLN A 271 28.71 5.24 -11.60
N CYS A 272 28.22 5.04 -10.37
CA CYS A 272 28.63 3.90 -9.56
C CYS A 272 28.29 2.57 -10.25
N ASP A 273 29.16 1.57 -10.06
CA ASP A 273 28.99 0.20 -10.57
C ASP A 273 28.57 -0.78 -9.47
N VAL A 274 28.96 -0.54 -8.21
CA VAL A 274 28.48 -1.27 -7.03
C VAL A 274 28.04 -0.28 -5.96
N ALA A 275 26.83 -0.47 -5.42
CA ALA A 275 26.29 0.37 -4.37
C ALA A 275 25.85 -0.45 -3.15
N LEU A 276 26.49 -0.23 -1.99
CA LEU A 276 26.06 -0.78 -0.70
C LEU A 276 25.03 0.15 -0.06
N ILE A 277 23.77 -0.27 -0.01
CA ILE A 277 22.65 0.47 0.56
C ILE A 277 22.36 -0.05 1.97
N VAL A 278 22.56 0.77 3.01
CA VAL A 278 22.44 0.37 4.42
C VAL A 278 21.30 1.10 5.13
N GLY A 279 20.25 0.36 5.52
CA GLY A 279 19.11 0.94 6.24
C GLY A 279 18.45 2.09 5.46
N ALA A 280 18.41 1.96 4.14
CA ALA A 280 17.83 2.90 3.19
C ALA A 280 17.04 2.13 2.12
N ARG A 281 15.89 2.67 1.73
CA ARG A 281 15.05 2.07 0.69
C ARG A 281 15.35 2.67 -0.67
N LEU A 282 15.43 1.84 -1.70
CA LEU A 282 15.41 2.26 -3.11
C LEU A 282 13.98 2.70 -3.50
N ASN A 283 13.47 3.75 -2.86
CA ASN A 283 12.16 4.36 -3.13
C ASN A 283 12.32 5.66 -3.92
N TRP A 284 11.28 6.49 -4.00
CA TRP A 284 11.28 7.75 -4.75
C TRP A 284 12.42 8.71 -4.35
N LEU A 285 12.89 8.69 -3.09
CA LEU A 285 14.03 9.51 -2.63
C LEU A 285 15.36 9.11 -3.32
N LEU A 286 15.46 7.84 -3.70
CA LEU A 286 16.59 7.27 -4.44
C LEU A 286 16.16 6.88 -5.85
N HIS A 287 15.13 7.52 -6.42
CA HIS A 287 14.70 7.28 -7.81
C HIS A 287 14.46 5.79 -8.13
N PHE A 288 13.95 5.05 -7.17
CA PHE A 288 13.66 3.60 -7.27
C PHE A 288 14.87 2.71 -7.57
N GLY A 289 16.10 3.25 -7.56
CA GLY A 289 17.29 2.54 -8.05
C GLY A 289 17.35 2.44 -9.58
N GLU A 290 16.57 3.24 -10.31
CA GLU A 290 16.33 3.07 -11.75
C GLU A 290 17.08 4.09 -12.63
N PRO A 291 17.40 3.71 -13.88
CA PRO A 291 17.87 4.64 -14.90
C PRO A 291 16.77 5.63 -15.32
N PRO A 292 17.12 6.83 -15.83
CA PRO A 292 18.48 7.31 -16.10
C PRO A 292 19.15 7.97 -14.88
N ARG A 293 18.54 7.92 -13.69
CA ARG A 293 19.12 8.55 -12.50
C ARG A 293 20.26 7.71 -11.93
N TRP A 294 20.08 6.39 -11.88
CA TRP A 294 21.13 5.43 -11.61
C TRP A 294 21.74 4.89 -12.90
N SER A 295 22.97 4.41 -12.81
CA SER A 295 23.54 3.57 -13.89
C SER A 295 22.66 2.34 -14.11
N LYS A 296 22.45 1.94 -15.37
CA LYS A 296 21.64 0.77 -15.72
C LYS A 296 22.23 -0.53 -15.17
N ASP A 297 23.56 -0.59 -15.07
CA ASP A 297 24.31 -1.81 -14.74
C ASP A 297 24.83 -1.83 -13.30
N VAL A 298 24.35 -0.92 -12.44
CA VAL A 298 24.76 -0.88 -11.03
C VAL A 298 24.32 -2.16 -10.30
N LYS A 299 25.23 -2.74 -9.52
CA LYS A 299 24.97 -3.87 -8.64
C LYS A 299 24.65 -3.35 -7.24
N PHE A 300 23.40 -3.47 -6.83
CA PHE A 300 22.98 -3.11 -5.48
C PHE A 300 23.27 -4.24 -4.48
N ILE A 301 23.98 -3.92 -3.40
CA ILE A 301 24.01 -4.71 -2.16
C ILE A 301 23.07 -4.01 -1.17
N LEU A 302 21.93 -4.61 -0.86
CA LEU A 302 20.89 -3.98 -0.03
C LEU A 302 20.85 -4.64 1.35
N VAL A 303 21.06 -3.84 2.39
CA VAL A 303 20.98 -4.24 3.81
C VAL A 303 19.69 -3.68 4.40
N ASP A 304 18.76 -4.57 4.76
CA ASP A 304 17.51 -4.22 5.43
C ASP A 304 17.09 -5.34 6.40
N ILE A 305 16.38 -4.99 7.47
CA ILE A 305 15.86 -5.97 8.44
C ILE A 305 14.61 -6.68 7.90
N SER A 306 13.94 -6.09 6.91
CA SER A 306 12.72 -6.61 6.27
C SER A 306 13.06 -7.48 5.07
N THR A 307 12.74 -8.77 5.17
CA THR A 307 12.81 -9.70 4.04
C THR A 307 11.93 -9.21 2.89
N GLU A 308 10.76 -8.66 3.19
CA GLU A 308 9.81 -8.16 2.21
C GLU A 308 10.39 -7.02 1.36
N GLU A 309 11.20 -6.14 1.96
CA GLU A 309 11.88 -5.07 1.21
C GLU A 309 12.94 -5.65 0.26
N ILE A 310 13.71 -6.66 0.68
CA ILE A 310 14.68 -7.34 -0.17
C ILE A 310 13.97 -8.03 -1.36
N GLU A 311 12.90 -8.77 -1.09
CA GLU A 311 12.11 -9.48 -2.12
C GLU A 311 11.41 -8.53 -3.09
N LEU A 312 10.94 -7.38 -2.60
CA LEU A 312 10.34 -6.34 -3.42
C LEU A 312 11.36 -5.71 -4.37
N ARG A 313 12.57 -5.44 -3.88
CA ARG A 313 13.60 -4.72 -4.65
C ARG A 313 14.44 -5.61 -5.53
N LYS A 314 14.56 -6.90 -5.22
CA LYS A 314 15.39 -7.87 -5.96
C LYS A 314 16.79 -7.32 -6.26
N PRO A 315 17.54 -6.87 -5.24
CA PRO A 315 18.89 -6.34 -5.41
C PRO A 315 19.84 -7.42 -5.98
N HIS A 316 21.00 -7.01 -6.48
CA HIS A 316 22.03 -7.97 -6.90
C HIS A 316 22.47 -8.88 -5.74
N LEU A 317 22.53 -8.32 -4.52
CA LEU A 317 22.71 -9.07 -3.28
C LEU A 317 21.85 -8.44 -2.17
N GLY A 318 21.05 -9.25 -1.48
CA GLY A 318 20.26 -8.83 -0.33
C GLY A 318 20.81 -9.41 0.96
N LEU A 319 21.05 -8.57 1.97
CA LEU A 319 21.52 -8.96 3.30
C LEU A 319 20.43 -8.65 4.33
N VAL A 320 19.68 -9.68 4.74
CA VAL A 320 18.59 -9.53 5.72
C VAL A 320 19.16 -9.49 7.13
N GLY A 321 19.05 -8.34 7.80
CA GLY A 321 19.52 -8.19 9.17
C GLY A 321 19.50 -6.75 9.67
N ASP A 322 19.72 -6.59 10.98
CA ASP A 322 19.92 -5.26 11.57
C ASP A 322 21.13 -4.57 10.94
N ALA A 323 20.97 -3.30 10.56
CA ALA A 323 21.98 -2.55 9.84
C ALA A 323 23.31 -2.42 10.62
N LYS A 324 23.28 -2.29 11.95
CA LYS A 324 24.50 -2.21 12.77
C LYS A 324 25.21 -3.56 12.74
N ARG A 325 24.48 -4.66 12.94
CA ARG A 325 25.04 -6.02 12.93
C ARG A 325 25.66 -6.40 11.58
N VAL A 326 24.98 -6.10 10.48
CA VAL A 326 25.50 -6.42 9.14
C VAL A 326 26.78 -5.64 8.85
N VAL A 327 26.84 -4.35 9.19
CA VAL A 327 28.05 -3.54 8.99
C VAL A 327 29.20 -4.00 9.91
N GLU A 328 28.91 -4.51 11.11
CA GLU A 328 29.92 -5.14 11.97
C GLU A 328 30.56 -6.35 11.29
N LEU A 329 29.75 -7.24 10.71
CA LEU A 329 30.21 -8.43 10.01
C LEU A 329 31.02 -8.07 8.76
N ILE A 330 30.59 -7.09 7.97
CA ILE A 330 31.34 -6.57 6.82
C ILE A 330 32.72 -6.04 7.28
N ASN A 331 32.77 -5.25 8.34
CA ASN A 331 34.04 -4.75 8.89
C ASN A 331 34.97 -5.88 9.36
N LYS A 332 34.41 -6.94 9.95
CA LYS A 332 35.17 -8.12 10.37
C LYS A 332 35.79 -8.83 9.17
N GLU A 333 34.99 -9.11 8.15
CA GLU A 333 35.44 -9.78 6.92
C GLU A 333 36.53 -8.97 6.19
N ILE A 334 36.37 -7.63 6.11
CA ILE A 334 37.39 -6.75 5.53
C ILE A 334 38.69 -6.76 6.34
N LYS A 335 38.63 -6.90 7.67
CA LYS A 335 39.83 -6.95 8.51
C LYS A 335 40.70 -8.17 8.17
N ASP A 336 40.07 -9.29 7.82
CA ASP A 336 40.77 -10.54 7.49
C ASP A 336 41.39 -10.48 6.09
N GLN A 337 40.82 -9.67 5.17
CA GLN A 337 41.38 -9.39 3.84
C GLN A 337 41.17 -7.91 3.42
N PRO A 338 42.08 -7.01 3.81
CA PRO A 338 41.89 -5.57 3.66
C PRO A 338 42.05 -5.07 2.22
N PHE A 339 41.33 -4.00 1.88
CA PHE A 339 41.48 -3.23 0.65
C PHE A 339 41.13 -1.76 0.91
N CYS A 340 41.64 -0.86 0.07
CA CYS A 340 41.36 0.57 0.20
C CYS A 340 41.41 1.28 -1.16
N PHE A 341 40.35 2.02 -1.47
CA PHE A 341 40.28 3.01 -2.54
C PHE A 341 40.93 4.30 -2.03
N GLY A 342 42.26 4.33 -2.05
CA GLY A 342 43.04 5.48 -1.56
C GLY A 342 42.68 6.80 -2.26
N ARG A 343 43.12 7.93 -1.72
CA ARG A 343 42.80 9.28 -2.24
C ARG A 343 43.17 9.51 -3.71
N SER A 344 44.18 8.81 -4.22
CA SER A 344 44.63 8.86 -5.62
C SER A 344 43.86 7.92 -6.55
N HIS A 345 42.87 7.18 -6.04
CA HIS A 345 42.01 6.34 -6.86
C HIS A 345 41.14 7.23 -7.78
N PRO A 346 41.09 6.98 -9.11
CA PRO A 346 40.41 7.87 -10.06
C PRO A 346 38.96 8.19 -9.69
N TRP A 347 38.21 7.20 -9.19
CA TRP A 347 36.83 7.40 -8.74
C TRP A 347 36.72 8.33 -7.52
N VAL A 348 37.58 8.14 -6.52
CA VAL A 348 37.58 8.92 -5.27
C VAL A 348 37.97 10.37 -5.57
N GLU A 349 38.96 10.57 -6.44
CA GLU A 349 39.37 11.89 -6.91
C GLU A 349 38.24 12.60 -7.69
N ALA A 350 37.56 11.89 -8.59
CA ALA A 350 36.44 12.43 -9.36
C ALA A 350 35.28 12.90 -8.48
N ILE A 351 34.87 12.10 -7.49
CA ILE A 351 33.83 12.48 -6.52
C ILE A 351 34.29 13.66 -5.68
N SER A 352 35.50 13.60 -5.10
CA SER A 352 36.05 14.65 -4.24
C SER A 352 36.16 15.98 -4.96
N LYS A 353 36.67 15.98 -6.20
CA LYS A 353 36.76 17.16 -7.05
C LYS A 353 35.37 17.72 -7.34
N LYS A 354 34.43 16.88 -7.77
CA LYS A 354 33.07 17.32 -8.09
C LYS A 354 32.34 17.91 -6.89
N ALA A 355 32.50 17.28 -5.72
CA ALA A 355 31.94 17.77 -4.46
C ALA A 355 32.52 19.14 -4.10
N LYS A 356 33.86 19.29 -4.12
CA LYS A 356 34.54 20.58 -3.87
C LYS A 356 34.11 21.67 -4.84
N ASP A 357 34.06 21.38 -6.14
CA ASP A 357 33.64 22.34 -7.17
C ASP A 357 32.19 22.81 -6.94
N ASN A 358 31.29 21.88 -6.61
CA ASN A 358 29.88 22.20 -6.38
C ASN A 358 29.69 22.97 -5.05
N VAL A 359 30.44 22.64 -4.00
CA VAL A 359 30.45 23.40 -2.73
C VAL A 359 30.98 24.81 -2.97
N ALA A 360 32.11 24.97 -3.67
CA ALA A 360 32.67 26.28 -3.99
C ALA A 360 31.68 27.16 -4.77
N LYS A 361 30.97 26.57 -5.76
CA LYS A 361 29.89 27.26 -6.49
C LYS A 361 28.73 27.68 -5.59
N MET A 362 28.36 26.83 -4.62
CA MET A 362 27.32 27.13 -3.65
C MET A 362 27.76 28.26 -2.70
N GLU A 363 28.99 28.23 -2.19
CA GLU A 363 29.52 29.26 -1.29
C GLU A 363 29.56 30.65 -1.95
N VAL A 364 29.85 30.74 -3.26
CA VAL A 364 29.77 32.01 -4.01
C VAL A 364 28.35 32.60 -4.03
N GLN A 365 27.31 31.76 -4.00
CA GLN A 365 25.93 32.25 -3.89
C GLN A 365 25.56 32.59 -2.45
N LEU A 366 26.00 31.78 -1.48
CA LEU A 366 25.76 32.00 -0.06
C LEU A 366 26.45 33.27 0.46
N SER A 367 27.61 33.63 -0.08
CA SER A 367 28.39 34.81 0.35
C SER A 367 27.74 36.16 0.01
N LYS A 368 26.67 36.16 -0.78
CA LYS A 368 25.94 37.38 -1.14
C LYS A 368 24.88 37.68 -0.07
N ASP A 369 24.84 38.94 0.36
CA ASP A 369 23.75 39.46 1.18
C ASP A 369 22.70 40.12 0.30
N VAL A 370 21.53 39.49 0.20
CA VAL A 370 20.41 39.95 -0.64
C VAL A 370 19.26 40.41 0.25
N VAL A 371 18.76 41.63 0.02
CA VAL A 371 17.58 42.21 0.67
C VAL A 371 16.63 42.78 -0.42
N PRO A 372 15.32 42.44 -0.42
CA PRO A 372 14.66 41.49 0.47
C PRO A 372 15.26 40.09 0.30
N PHE A 373 15.28 39.32 1.39
CA PHE A 373 15.94 38.01 1.43
C PHE A 373 15.52 37.08 0.29
N ASN A 374 16.50 36.37 -0.27
CA ASN A 374 16.30 35.13 -1.00
C ASN A 374 16.37 33.93 -0.02
N PHE A 375 16.39 32.68 -0.50
CA PHE A 375 16.59 31.53 0.39
C PHE A 375 18.03 31.40 0.90
N PHE A 376 19.04 31.80 0.12
CA PHE A 376 20.45 31.55 0.44
C PHE A 376 20.98 32.40 1.58
N THR A 377 20.67 33.70 1.59
CA THR A 377 21.14 34.65 2.61
C THR A 377 20.76 34.22 4.04
N PRO A 378 19.47 33.99 4.37
CA PRO A 378 19.09 33.51 5.69
C PRO A 378 19.59 32.08 5.96
N MET A 379 19.60 31.17 4.98
CA MET A 379 20.11 29.80 5.19
C MET A 379 21.60 29.77 5.57
N ARG A 380 22.42 30.66 4.99
CA ARG A 380 23.83 30.82 5.40
C ARG A 380 23.92 31.26 6.85
N ILE A 381 23.18 32.31 7.22
CA ILE A 381 23.21 32.87 8.57
C ILE A 381 22.77 31.82 9.60
N ILE A 382 21.71 31.06 9.29
CA ILE A 382 21.20 29.98 10.14
C ILE A 382 22.22 28.84 10.23
N ARG A 383 22.84 28.43 9.12
CA ARG A 383 23.91 27.42 9.11
C ARG A 383 25.06 27.83 10.02
N ASP A 384 25.55 29.06 9.86
CA ASP A 384 26.71 29.57 10.59
C ASP A 384 26.38 29.67 12.09
N ALA A 385 25.14 30.06 12.45
CA ALA A 385 24.66 30.07 13.83
C ALA A 385 24.52 28.66 14.44
N ILE A 386 24.01 27.68 13.68
CA ILE A 386 23.93 26.29 14.16
C ILE A 386 25.34 25.71 14.40
N LEU A 387 26.28 25.99 13.49
CA LEU A 387 27.67 25.53 13.61
C LEU A 387 28.40 26.18 14.78
N SER A 388 28.13 27.45 15.10
CA SER A 388 28.80 28.15 16.20
C SER A 388 28.41 27.64 17.59
N VAL A 389 27.27 26.95 17.73
CA VAL A 389 26.88 26.28 18.99
C VAL A 389 27.86 25.16 19.37
N GLY A 390 28.49 24.52 18.39
CA GLY A 390 29.40 23.40 18.63
C GLY A 390 28.68 22.13 19.07
N SER A 391 29.40 21.27 19.82
CA SER A 391 28.87 20.00 20.33
C SER A 391 28.37 20.16 21.78
N PRO A 392 27.22 19.57 22.17
CA PRO A 392 26.32 18.76 21.32
C PRO A 392 25.58 19.61 20.28
N ALA A 393 25.65 19.17 19.03
CA ALA A 393 25.05 19.89 17.90
C ALA A 393 23.53 20.07 18.08
N PRO A 394 22.96 21.22 17.67
CA PRO A 394 21.51 21.40 17.67
C PRO A 394 20.79 20.35 16.85
N ILE A 395 19.59 19.94 17.28
CA ILE A 395 18.68 19.13 16.47
C ILE A 395 17.92 20.08 15.54
N LEU A 396 18.12 19.91 14.23
CA LEU A 396 17.43 20.61 13.17
C LEU A 396 16.14 19.88 12.80
N VAL A 397 15.01 20.56 12.95
CA VAL A 397 13.73 20.17 12.35
C VAL A 397 13.51 21.03 11.11
N SER A 398 13.07 20.46 10.00
CA SER A 398 12.83 21.25 8.78
C SER A 398 11.78 20.65 7.86
N GLU A 399 10.78 21.46 7.54
CA GLU A 399 9.72 21.14 6.59
C GLU A 399 9.38 22.30 5.63
N GLY A 400 8.62 21.98 4.59
CA GLY A 400 8.32 22.87 3.46
C GLY A 400 8.86 22.33 2.14
N ALA A 401 8.71 23.09 1.06
CA ALA A 401 9.26 22.74 -0.25
C ALA A 401 10.65 23.35 -0.43
N ASN A 402 10.72 24.60 -0.90
CA ASN A 402 11.98 25.31 -1.12
C ASN A 402 12.82 25.41 0.15
N THR A 403 12.20 25.71 1.30
CA THR A 403 12.87 25.77 2.60
C THR A 403 13.59 24.46 2.93
N MET A 404 12.91 23.32 2.77
CA MET A 404 13.48 22.01 3.06
C MET A 404 14.55 21.61 2.04
N ASP A 405 14.33 21.85 0.75
CA ASP A 405 15.26 21.45 -0.31
C ASP A 405 16.56 22.24 -0.30
N VAL A 406 16.47 23.57 -0.17
CA VAL A 406 17.64 24.43 0.00
C VAL A 406 18.29 24.16 1.36
N GLY A 407 17.49 24.04 2.42
CA GLY A 407 17.96 23.73 3.77
C GLY A 407 18.74 22.42 3.82
N ARG A 408 18.30 21.36 3.13
CA ARG A 408 19.02 20.07 3.07
C ARG A 408 20.40 20.17 2.43
N ALA A 409 20.59 21.11 1.49
CA ALA A 409 21.87 21.35 0.84
C ALA A 409 22.80 22.25 1.66
N VAL A 410 22.24 23.21 2.41
CA VAL A 410 23.02 24.26 3.11
C VAL A 410 23.24 23.94 4.60
N LEU A 411 22.24 23.39 5.29
CA LEU A 411 22.26 23.12 6.73
C LEU A 411 22.92 21.77 7.02
N VAL A 412 24.24 21.82 7.15
CA VAL A 412 25.10 20.66 7.43
C VAL A 412 24.85 20.04 8.80
N GLN A 413 25.03 18.73 8.90
CA GLN A 413 24.90 17.92 10.11
C GLN A 413 26.23 17.22 10.39
N ASN A 414 26.71 17.35 11.64
CA ASN A 414 27.98 16.78 12.07
C ASN A 414 27.83 15.66 13.11
N GLU A 415 26.61 15.42 13.61
CA GLU A 415 26.32 14.39 14.59
C GLU A 415 25.08 13.56 14.16
N PRO A 416 25.00 12.28 14.56
CA PRO A 416 23.92 11.40 14.11
C PRO A 416 22.56 11.80 14.73
N ARG A 417 21.49 11.63 13.95
CA ARG A 417 20.09 11.88 14.37
C ARG A 417 19.82 13.31 14.84
N THR A 418 20.61 14.28 14.37
CA THR A 418 20.35 15.72 14.60
C THR A 418 19.50 16.35 13.51
N ARG A 419 19.00 15.59 12.53
CA ARG A 419 18.07 16.09 11.52
C ARG A 419 16.77 15.30 11.51
N LEU A 420 15.66 16.01 11.63
CA LEU A 420 14.30 15.50 11.43
C LEU A 420 13.63 16.32 10.31
N ASP A 421 13.02 15.66 9.33
CA ASP A 421 12.30 16.34 8.25
C ASP A 421 11.03 15.59 7.84
N ALA A 422 10.37 16.05 6.78
CA ALA A 422 9.11 15.51 6.25
C ALA A 422 9.15 14.01 5.87
N GLY A 423 10.34 13.37 5.91
CA GLY A 423 10.48 11.93 5.87
C GLY A 423 10.04 11.29 4.57
N THR A 424 9.54 10.06 4.65
CA THR A 424 9.27 9.25 3.44
C THR A 424 8.03 9.69 2.66
N TRP A 425 7.06 10.33 3.29
CA TRP A 425 5.86 10.83 2.61
C TRP A 425 5.93 12.30 2.22
N GLY A 426 6.97 13.03 2.61
CA GLY A 426 7.00 14.48 2.40
C GLY A 426 5.88 15.17 3.18
N THR A 427 5.59 14.70 4.39
CA THR A 427 4.49 15.17 5.23
C THR A 427 4.75 16.57 5.76
N MET A 428 3.85 17.51 5.49
CA MET A 428 3.83 18.84 6.11
C MET A 428 3.00 18.81 7.40
N GLY A 429 3.44 19.54 8.42
CA GLY A 429 2.82 19.59 9.75
C GLY A 429 3.51 18.72 10.80
N VAL A 430 4.65 18.10 10.47
CA VAL A 430 5.45 17.35 11.45
C VAL A 430 6.30 18.27 12.33
N GLY A 431 6.57 19.50 11.87
CA GLY A 431 7.54 20.44 12.43
C GLY A 431 7.49 20.57 13.95
N LEU A 432 6.44 21.16 14.52
CA LEU A 432 6.42 21.43 15.96
C LEU A 432 6.27 20.16 16.82
N GLY A 433 5.57 19.13 16.32
CA GLY A 433 5.53 17.83 16.99
C GLY A 433 6.92 17.21 17.12
N TYR A 434 7.71 17.23 16.05
CA TYR A 434 9.10 16.77 16.06
C TYR A 434 9.99 17.64 16.96
N CYS A 435 9.75 18.94 17.01
CA CYS A 435 10.50 19.83 17.91
C CYS A 435 10.28 19.48 19.38
N ILE A 436 9.02 19.26 19.77
CA ILE A 436 8.65 18.86 21.14
C ILE A 436 9.30 17.52 21.48
N ALA A 437 9.23 16.54 20.56
CA ALA A 437 9.86 15.25 20.74
C ALA A 437 11.39 15.34 20.92
N ALA A 438 12.05 16.15 20.09
CA ALA A 438 13.50 16.37 20.16
C ALA A 438 13.93 17.02 21.47
N ALA A 439 13.22 18.06 21.92
CA ALA A 439 13.51 18.73 23.19
C ALA A 439 13.28 17.82 24.40
N VAL A 440 12.33 16.88 24.31
CA VAL A 440 12.05 15.90 25.36
C VAL A 440 13.05 14.74 25.33
N ALA A 441 13.45 14.26 24.15
CA ALA A 441 14.40 13.15 23.99
C ALA A 441 15.85 13.56 24.23
N SER A 442 16.19 14.84 24.04
CA SER A 442 17.54 15.39 24.18
C SER A 442 17.51 16.78 24.82
N PRO A 443 17.16 16.88 26.12
CA PRO A 443 17.00 18.16 26.82
C PRO A 443 18.29 18.99 26.89
N GLU A 444 19.45 18.38 26.66
CA GLU A 444 20.76 19.04 26.58
C GLU A 444 21.02 19.75 25.24
N ARG A 445 20.22 19.48 24.21
CA ARG A 445 20.36 20.04 22.86
C ARG A 445 19.36 21.16 22.61
N LEU A 446 19.81 22.19 21.88
CA LEU A 446 18.91 23.15 21.24
C LEU A 446 18.17 22.43 20.14
N VAL A 447 16.89 22.73 20.01
CA VAL A 447 16.13 22.39 18.81
C VAL A 447 15.96 23.65 17.98
N VAL A 448 16.30 23.56 16.70
CA VAL A 448 16.10 24.64 15.73
C VAL A 448 15.17 24.14 14.65
N ALA A 449 14.00 24.76 14.52
CA ALA A 449 13.05 24.47 13.46
C ALA A 449 13.24 25.47 12.31
N VAL A 450 13.41 24.99 11.08
CA VAL A 450 13.54 25.82 9.88
C VAL A 450 12.41 25.46 8.92
N GLU A 451 11.32 26.22 9.03
CA GLU A 451 10.02 25.89 8.44
C GLU A 451 9.65 26.86 7.32
N GLY A 452 9.10 26.35 6.22
CA GLY A 452 8.31 27.19 5.32
C GLY A 452 7.01 27.65 5.99
N ASP A 453 6.53 28.85 5.69
CA ASP A 453 5.27 29.39 6.24
C ASP A 453 4.06 28.43 6.07
N SER A 454 3.95 27.75 4.93
CA SER A 454 2.92 26.73 4.73
C SER A 454 3.12 25.50 5.59
N GLY A 455 4.35 25.02 5.77
CA GLY A 455 4.64 23.87 6.64
C GLY A 455 4.29 24.18 8.08
N PHE A 456 4.80 25.32 8.58
CA PHE A 456 4.52 25.84 9.91
C PHE A 456 3.01 25.92 10.19
N GLY A 457 2.21 26.41 9.23
CA GLY A 457 0.77 26.56 9.38
C GLY A 457 0.01 25.29 9.79
N PHE A 458 0.50 24.10 9.42
CA PHE A 458 -0.16 22.82 9.78
C PHE A 458 -0.02 22.46 11.27
N SER A 459 0.98 23.00 11.97
CA SER A 459 1.22 22.68 13.39
C SER A 459 1.38 23.91 14.29
N ALA A 460 1.18 25.12 13.76
CA ALA A 460 1.49 26.40 14.42
C ALA A 460 0.88 26.57 15.83
N MET A 461 -0.28 25.96 16.11
CA MET A 461 -0.89 26.04 17.44
C MET A 461 -0.06 25.35 18.53
N GLU A 462 0.82 24.42 18.18
CA GLU A 462 1.73 23.81 19.14
C GLU A 462 2.87 24.74 19.58
N VAL A 463 2.93 25.98 19.08
CA VAL A 463 3.72 27.05 19.69
C VAL A 463 3.29 27.26 21.15
N GLU A 464 1.99 27.18 21.46
CA GLU A 464 1.53 27.21 22.85
C GLU A 464 2.14 26.05 23.65
N THR A 465 2.15 24.84 23.08
CA THR A 465 2.69 23.64 23.74
C THR A 465 4.18 23.81 24.04
N LEU A 466 4.95 24.40 23.12
CA LEU A 466 6.36 24.74 23.36
C LEU A 466 6.52 25.68 24.57
N VAL A 467 5.70 26.72 24.66
CA VAL A 467 5.76 27.72 25.74
C VAL A 467 5.28 27.14 27.07
N ARG A 468 4.15 26.42 27.09
CA ARG A 468 3.57 25.79 28.28
C ARG A 468 4.55 24.81 28.95
N TYR A 469 5.31 24.06 28.16
CA TYR A 469 6.34 23.15 28.67
C TYR A 469 7.74 23.77 28.75
N GLN A 470 7.89 25.05 28.42
CA GLN A 470 9.16 25.81 28.47
C GLN A 470 10.29 25.09 27.74
N LEU A 471 10.00 24.57 26.54
CA LEU A 471 10.96 23.76 25.78
C LEU A 471 11.98 24.65 25.04
N PRO A 472 13.27 24.28 25.01
CA PRO A 472 14.34 25.07 24.39
C PRO A 472 14.33 24.93 22.86
N VAL A 473 13.30 25.48 22.22
CA VAL A 473 13.07 25.42 20.78
C VAL A 473 13.11 26.82 20.17
N VAL A 474 13.87 26.96 19.09
CA VAL A 474 13.88 28.16 18.25
C VAL A 474 13.24 27.83 16.91
N VAL A 475 12.11 28.45 16.60
CA VAL A 475 11.37 28.23 15.35
C VAL A 475 11.66 29.38 14.40
N ILE A 476 12.07 29.08 13.18
CA ILE A 476 12.42 30.04 12.14
C ILE A 476 11.50 29.82 10.96
N VAL A 477 10.62 30.78 10.69
CA VAL A 477 9.65 30.72 9.59
C VAL A 477 10.15 31.53 8.40
N PHE A 478 10.35 30.83 7.29
CA PHE A 478 10.56 31.41 5.97
C PHE A 478 9.21 31.86 5.42
N ASN A 479 8.88 33.13 5.68
CA ASN A 479 7.62 33.74 5.26
C ASN A 479 7.77 34.38 3.88
N ASN A 480 7.47 33.59 2.85
CA ASN A 480 7.49 34.00 1.45
C ASN A 480 6.08 34.26 0.89
N GLY A 481 5.05 34.21 1.74
CA GLY A 481 3.67 34.56 1.40
C GLY A 481 2.86 33.41 0.84
N GLY A 482 3.25 32.16 1.10
CA GLY A 482 2.50 30.96 0.76
C GLY A 482 3.28 29.92 -0.04
N VAL A 483 2.57 28.90 -0.51
CA VAL A 483 3.16 27.74 -1.19
C VAL A 483 3.94 28.20 -2.43
N TYR A 484 5.22 27.82 -2.51
CA TYR A 484 6.16 28.27 -3.55
C TYR A 484 6.29 29.80 -3.67
N GLY A 485 5.99 30.54 -2.60
CA GLY A 485 6.06 31.98 -2.54
C GLY A 485 4.80 32.69 -3.03
N GLY A 486 3.60 32.10 -2.93
CA GLY A 486 2.33 32.79 -3.15
C GLY A 486 1.83 32.79 -4.59
N ASP A 487 1.20 33.89 -5.04
CA ASP A 487 0.61 34.00 -6.39
C ASP A 487 1.69 33.94 -7.49
N ARG A 488 1.61 32.92 -8.34
CA ARG A 488 2.49 32.70 -9.50
C ARG A 488 1.69 32.48 -10.79
N ARG A 489 0.40 32.82 -10.80
CA ARG A 489 -0.47 32.67 -11.97
C ARG A 489 0.05 33.52 -13.12
N SER A 490 0.11 32.92 -14.29
CA SER A 490 0.30 33.61 -15.56
C SER A 490 -0.96 34.41 -15.93
N PRO A 491 -0.85 35.45 -16.78
CA PRO A 491 -2.01 36.22 -17.23
C PRO A 491 -3.15 35.37 -17.80
N ASN A 492 -2.83 34.25 -18.44
CA ASN A 492 -3.82 33.33 -19.01
C ASN A 492 -4.57 32.50 -17.96
N GLU A 493 -3.99 32.35 -16.75
CA GLU A 493 -4.61 31.66 -15.61
C GLU A 493 -5.50 32.60 -14.78
N ILE A 494 -5.41 33.92 -14.99
CA ILE A 494 -6.25 34.93 -14.31
C ILE A 494 -7.51 35.18 -15.15
N THR A 495 -8.35 34.16 -15.25
CA THR A 495 -9.60 34.18 -16.02
C THR A 495 -10.77 33.55 -15.24
N GLY A 496 -11.99 33.68 -15.74
CA GLY A 496 -13.19 33.12 -15.10
C GLY A 496 -13.81 34.00 -14.01
N PRO A 497 -14.92 33.54 -13.39
CA PRO A 497 -15.75 34.34 -12.49
C PRO A 497 -15.10 34.65 -11.13
N HIS A 498 -14.05 33.91 -10.73
CA HIS A 498 -13.36 34.05 -9.44
C HIS A 498 -11.90 34.46 -9.58
N LYS A 499 -11.52 35.06 -10.72
CA LYS A 499 -10.12 35.43 -11.01
C LYS A 499 -9.52 36.42 -9.99
N ASP A 500 -10.38 37.21 -9.34
CA ASP A 500 -9.99 38.24 -8.37
C ASP A 500 -9.77 37.66 -6.96
N ASP A 501 -10.13 36.39 -6.72
CA ASP A 501 -9.80 35.69 -5.48
C ASP A 501 -8.26 35.48 -5.37
N PRO A 502 -7.71 35.43 -4.14
CA PRO A 502 -6.31 35.07 -3.94
C PRO A 502 -5.97 33.74 -4.61
N ALA A 503 -4.78 33.65 -5.20
CA ALA A 503 -4.33 32.38 -5.77
C ALA A 503 -4.37 31.26 -4.71
N PRO A 504 -4.66 30.01 -5.10
CA PRO A 504 -4.69 28.87 -4.16
C PRO A 504 -3.38 28.63 -3.40
N THR A 505 -2.27 29.22 -3.87
CA THR A 505 -0.94 29.16 -3.25
C THR A 505 -0.64 30.37 -2.35
N SER A 506 -1.46 31.41 -2.34
CA SER A 506 -1.23 32.65 -1.60
C SER A 506 -1.74 32.60 -0.17
N PHE A 507 -0.92 33.09 0.75
CA PHE A 507 -1.35 33.46 2.10
C PHE A 507 -1.36 34.97 2.28
N VAL A 508 -1.83 35.41 3.45
CA VAL A 508 -1.88 36.83 3.81
C VAL A 508 -0.46 37.41 3.77
N PRO A 509 -0.18 38.36 2.85
CA PRO A 509 1.13 38.97 2.75
C PRO A 509 1.51 39.64 4.05
N GLY A 510 2.76 39.46 4.47
CA GLY A 510 3.25 40.14 5.65
C GLY A 510 2.82 39.51 6.99
N SER A 511 2.24 38.30 6.99
CA SER A 511 1.77 37.60 8.19
C SER A 511 2.78 37.64 9.35
N ALA A 512 2.34 38.14 10.50
CA ALA A 512 3.20 38.39 11.67
C ALA A 512 3.34 37.13 12.54
N TYR A 513 3.84 36.02 12.01
CA TYR A 513 3.91 34.75 12.75
C TYR A 513 4.58 34.88 14.13
N HIS A 514 5.61 35.73 14.28
CA HIS A 514 6.27 35.99 15.56
C HIS A 514 5.34 36.49 16.68
N THR A 515 4.23 37.15 16.38
CA THR A 515 3.29 37.59 17.43
C THR A 515 2.49 36.43 18.02
N LEU A 516 2.41 35.29 17.32
CA LEU A 516 1.74 34.09 17.83
C LEU A 516 2.40 33.57 19.11
N ILE A 517 3.73 33.57 19.17
CA ILE A 517 4.46 33.09 20.35
C ILE A 517 4.37 34.07 21.52
N GLU A 518 4.33 35.38 21.22
CA GLU A 518 4.15 36.44 22.21
C GLU A 518 2.79 36.33 22.90
N ALA A 519 1.74 35.96 22.15
CA ALA A 519 0.41 35.74 22.69
C ALA A 519 0.35 34.65 23.76
N PHE A 520 1.30 33.70 23.75
CA PHE A 520 1.41 32.64 24.76
C PHE A 520 2.49 32.93 25.82
N GLY A 521 3.20 34.06 25.74
CA GLY A 521 4.23 34.46 26.68
C GLY A 521 5.66 34.05 26.30
N GLY A 522 5.89 33.52 25.10
CA GLY A 522 7.23 33.36 24.55
C GLY A 522 7.72 34.63 23.83
N LYS A 523 8.84 34.54 23.10
CA LYS A 523 9.48 35.72 22.52
C LYS A 523 9.51 35.71 20.99
N GLY A 524 8.90 36.72 20.38
CA GLY A 524 8.84 36.92 18.94
C GLY A 524 9.97 37.79 18.41
N TYR A 525 10.39 37.54 17.17
CA TYR A 525 11.35 38.37 16.45
C TYR A 525 10.95 38.49 14.98
N LEU A 526 11.08 39.71 14.45
CA LEU A 526 10.94 40.01 13.03
C LEU A 526 12.31 40.41 12.48
N ALA A 527 12.82 39.68 11.48
CA ALA A 527 14.09 39.97 10.83
C ALA A 527 13.91 40.17 9.32
N GLY A 528 14.18 41.39 8.84
CA GLY A 528 14.20 41.75 7.43
C GLY A 528 15.60 41.93 6.84
N THR A 529 16.63 41.99 7.68
CA THR A 529 18.03 42.18 7.28
C THR A 529 18.96 41.11 7.86
N PRO A 530 20.14 40.86 7.24
CA PRO A 530 21.14 39.94 7.77
C PRO A 530 21.51 40.22 9.23
N GLU A 531 21.66 41.50 9.60
CA GLU A 531 22.07 41.95 10.94
C GLU A 531 20.99 41.65 11.99
N GLU A 532 19.73 41.93 11.67
CA GLU A 532 18.59 41.59 12.53
C GLU A 532 18.50 40.07 12.74
N LEU A 533 18.67 39.27 11.68
CA LEU A 533 18.62 37.81 11.79
C LEU A 533 19.78 37.27 12.64
N LYS A 534 21.01 37.75 12.43
CA LYS A 534 22.18 37.38 13.25
C LYS A 534 21.96 37.74 14.73
N SER A 535 21.48 38.95 15.01
CA SER A 535 21.21 39.42 16.38
C SER A 535 20.16 38.54 17.06
N ALA A 536 19.07 38.26 16.35
CA ALA A 536 17.95 37.51 16.90
C ALA A 536 18.28 36.02 17.10
N LEU A 537 19.10 35.42 16.24
CA LEU A 537 19.67 34.07 16.46
C LEU A 537 20.65 34.05 17.63
N SER A 538 21.55 35.03 17.74
CA SER A 538 22.50 35.13 18.85
C SER A 538 21.78 35.20 20.19
N GLU A 539 20.73 36.01 20.29
CA GLU A 539 19.95 36.15 21.52
C GLU A 539 19.16 34.88 21.84
N SER A 540 18.42 34.35 20.86
CA SER A 540 17.58 33.16 21.06
C SER A 540 18.39 31.89 21.37
N PHE A 541 19.59 31.73 20.79
CA PHE A 541 20.44 30.56 21.05
C PHE A 541 21.12 30.66 22.43
N SER A 542 21.41 31.88 22.89
CA SER A 542 22.06 32.14 24.20
C SER A 542 21.10 32.00 25.39
N ALA A 543 19.79 32.09 25.17
CA ALA A 543 18.76 31.96 26.21
C ALA A 543 18.63 30.54 26.82
N ARG A 544 19.54 29.63 26.48
CA ARG A 544 19.60 28.19 26.83
C ARG A 544 19.72 27.83 28.33
N LYS A 545 19.49 28.72 29.30
CA LYS A 545 19.78 28.40 30.72
C LYS A 545 18.64 27.62 31.40
N PRO A 546 18.89 26.39 31.92
CA PRO A 546 17.87 25.54 32.56
C PRO A 546 17.31 26.02 33.92
N ALA A 547 17.48 27.29 34.30
CA ALA A 547 17.18 27.79 35.65
C ALA A 547 16.49 29.18 35.72
N MET A 548 16.10 29.76 34.59
CA MET A 548 15.10 30.84 34.53
C MET A 548 14.28 30.60 33.27
N GLY A 549 12.94 30.61 33.38
CA GLY A 549 11.99 30.11 32.38
C GLY A 549 12.43 30.30 30.93
N GLY A 550 12.59 29.17 30.23
CA GLY A 550 13.02 29.15 28.84
C GLY A 550 11.94 29.71 27.93
N ASN A 551 12.21 30.84 27.29
CA ASN A 551 11.33 31.40 26.28
C ASN A 551 11.53 30.65 24.96
N ALA A 552 10.50 29.96 24.49
CA ALA A 552 10.44 29.56 23.09
C ALA A 552 10.52 30.83 22.22
N ASN A 553 11.33 30.79 21.15
CA ASN A 553 11.60 31.95 20.30
C ASN A 553 11.10 31.70 18.87
N LEU A 554 10.34 32.64 18.29
CA LEU A 554 9.82 32.54 16.91
C LEU A 554 10.38 33.68 16.04
N LEU A 555 11.18 33.31 15.06
CA LEU A 555 11.86 34.21 14.12
C LEU A 555 11.14 34.22 12.77
N ARG A 556 10.84 35.40 12.25
CA ARG A 556 10.36 35.59 10.87
C ARG A 556 11.47 36.13 9.98
N SER A 557 11.70 35.47 8.84
CA SER A 557 12.57 35.97 7.75
C SER A 557 11.74 36.21 6.49
N PHE A 558 11.88 37.39 5.86
CA PHE A 558 11.18 37.74 4.62
C PHE A 558 11.64 36.89 3.42
N SER A 559 10.83 36.81 2.36
CA SER A 559 11.33 36.71 0.97
C SER A 559 10.25 37.05 -0.07
N ARG A 560 10.44 38.14 -0.83
CA ARG A 560 9.85 38.36 -2.18
C ARG A 560 10.43 39.63 -2.81
N VAL A 561 11.20 39.50 -3.89
CA VAL A 561 10.90 39.90 -5.28
C VAL A 561 11.91 39.17 -6.17
N GLU A 562 11.46 38.31 -7.09
CA GLU A 562 12.27 37.94 -8.26
C GLU A 562 11.51 38.44 -9.49
N PRO A 563 12.03 39.45 -10.22
CA PRO A 563 11.55 39.75 -11.55
C PRO A 563 11.91 38.57 -12.48
N GLN A 564 11.01 38.28 -13.41
CA GLN A 564 11.16 37.32 -14.49
C GLN A 564 12.58 37.32 -15.08
N THR A 565 13.45 36.36 -14.75
CA THR A 565 14.63 35.97 -15.55
C THR A 565 15.35 34.74 -14.95
N LEU A 566 14.67 33.59 -14.83
CA LEU A 566 15.40 32.30 -14.75
C LEU A 566 14.58 31.08 -15.22
N SER A 567 13.69 31.25 -16.21
CA SER A 567 13.05 30.12 -16.91
C SER A 567 13.80 29.66 -18.16
N PHE A 568 15.01 30.17 -18.44
CA PHE A 568 15.72 29.87 -19.69
C PHE A 568 16.73 28.71 -19.62
N VAL A 569 17.06 28.19 -18.43
CA VAL A 569 18.10 27.13 -18.28
C VAL A 569 17.51 25.73 -18.01
N ILE A 570 16.24 25.64 -17.61
CA ILE A 570 15.57 24.34 -17.38
C ILE A 570 14.68 23.96 -18.58
N PHE A 571 14.20 24.94 -19.36
CA PHE A 571 13.37 24.69 -20.54
C PHE A 571 14.16 24.32 -21.81
N THR A 572 15.41 24.78 -21.95
CA THR A 572 16.27 24.45 -23.11
C THR A 572 16.87 23.04 -23.05
N GLY A 573 16.92 22.40 -21.88
CA GLY A 573 17.39 21.02 -21.73
C GLY A 573 16.36 19.97 -22.18
N CYS A 574 15.06 20.27 -22.07
CA CYS A 574 13.99 19.33 -22.42
C CYS A 574 13.49 19.49 -23.87
N PHE A 575 13.71 20.65 -24.51
CA PHE A 575 13.28 20.88 -25.89
C PHE A 575 14.28 20.36 -26.95
N LEU A 576 15.57 20.25 -26.61
CA LEU A 576 16.61 19.79 -27.54
C LEU A 576 16.76 18.26 -27.65
N ILE A 577 16.11 17.48 -26.77
CA ILE A 577 16.08 16.01 -26.86
C ILE A 577 14.86 15.53 -27.67
N SER A 578 13.84 16.37 -27.82
CA SER A 578 12.62 16.06 -28.59
C SER A 578 12.78 16.20 -30.11
N MET A 579 13.82 16.88 -30.61
CA MET A 579 14.06 17.11 -32.05
C MET A 579 15.16 16.23 -32.68
N ALA A 580 15.73 15.27 -31.94
CA ALA A 580 16.74 14.35 -32.46
C ALA A 580 16.18 12.99 -32.94
N LEU A 581 14.86 12.75 -32.82
CA LEU A 581 14.23 11.48 -33.19
C LEU A 581 13.25 11.56 -34.38
N LEU A 582 13.22 12.69 -35.11
CA LEU A 582 12.29 12.90 -36.23
C LEU A 582 12.96 13.18 -37.59
N VAL A 583 14.27 12.90 -37.75
CA VAL A 583 14.99 13.21 -39.01
C VAL A 583 15.69 12.00 -39.67
N VAL A 584 15.58 10.77 -39.14
CA VAL A 584 16.16 9.61 -39.83
C VAL A 584 15.15 8.47 -39.97
N SER A 585 14.26 8.61 -40.97
CA SER A 585 13.95 7.56 -41.97
C SER A 585 12.62 7.84 -42.66
N ALA A 586 12.61 8.75 -43.63
CA ALA A 586 11.65 8.77 -44.72
C ALA A 586 12.43 8.71 -46.05
N GLY A 587 12.15 7.68 -46.85
CA GLY A 587 12.72 7.40 -48.17
C GLY A 587 12.50 5.92 -48.51
N SER A 588 11.33 5.51 -49.05
CA SER A 588 11.05 5.33 -50.50
C SER A 588 11.69 4.03 -51.06
N PHE A 589 11.08 3.11 -51.84
CA PHE A 589 9.77 2.98 -52.50
C PHE A 589 9.76 1.65 -53.34
N VAL A 590 8.57 1.02 -53.59
CA VAL A 590 8.16 0.04 -54.67
C VAL A 590 8.79 -1.38 -54.62
N SER A 591 8.16 -2.57 -54.88
CA SER A 591 7.07 -3.01 -55.78
C SER A 591 6.41 -4.35 -55.37
N PHE A 592 5.13 -4.52 -55.74
CA PHE A 592 4.36 -5.79 -55.80
C PHE A 592 4.72 -6.64 -57.04
N PRO A 593 4.39 -7.96 -57.06
CA PRO A 593 3.22 -8.39 -57.83
C PRO A 593 2.35 -9.51 -57.22
N SER A 594 1.20 -9.68 -57.87
CA SER A 594 -0.06 -10.41 -57.65
C SER A 594 -0.11 -11.92 -57.93
N LEU A 595 -1.18 -12.61 -57.48
CA LEU A 595 -2.17 -13.45 -58.23
C LEU A 595 -2.83 -14.53 -57.31
N THR A 596 -4.13 -14.43 -56.97
CA THR A 596 -5.31 -15.23 -57.45
C THR A 596 -5.23 -16.75 -57.17
N SER A 597 -6.23 -17.51 -56.69
CA SER A 597 -7.64 -17.59 -57.11
C SER A 597 -8.49 -18.62 -56.27
N TRP A 598 -9.78 -18.29 -56.05
CA TRP A 598 -11.03 -19.13 -56.19
C TRP A 598 -11.43 -20.16 -55.09
N LEU A 599 -12.56 -19.96 -54.36
CA LEU A 599 -13.99 -20.39 -54.58
C LEU A 599 -14.24 -21.88 -54.18
N SER A 600 -15.29 -22.38 -53.49
CA SER A 600 -16.70 -22.01 -53.24
C SER A 600 -17.36 -22.91 -52.17
N VAL A 601 -18.36 -22.38 -51.43
CA VAL A 601 -19.75 -22.86 -51.12
C VAL A 601 -19.95 -24.34 -50.70
N HIS A 602 -20.63 -24.69 -49.58
CA HIS A 602 -22.10 -24.91 -49.51
C HIS A 602 -22.67 -24.90 -48.07
N ALA A 603 -23.90 -24.40 -47.97
CA ALA A 603 -24.78 -24.38 -46.81
C ALA A 603 -25.66 -25.64 -46.73
N ALA A 604 -26.10 -26.01 -45.52
CA ALA A 604 -27.41 -26.65 -45.28
C ALA A 604 -27.80 -26.65 -43.79
N SER A 605 -29.06 -26.32 -43.53
CA SER A 605 -29.88 -26.54 -42.32
C SER A 605 -31.05 -27.47 -42.73
N PRO A 606 -32.04 -27.91 -41.88
CA PRO A 606 -32.13 -28.11 -40.42
C PRO A 606 -32.95 -29.40 -39.97
N VAL A 607 -33.22 -29.52 -38.64
CA VAL A 607 -34.38 -30.17 -37.91
C VAL A 607 -34.38 -31.72 -37.67
N PRO A 608 -35.16 -32.34 -36.72
CA PRO A 608 -35.46 -32.10 -35.28
C PRO A 608 -35.27 -33.33 -34.30
N GLY A 609 -35.28 -33.00 -32.99
CA GLY A 609 -35.83 -33.65 -31.76
C GLY A 609 -36.27 -35.12 -31.64
N ALA A 610 -36.10 -35.69 -30.43
CA ALA A 610 -37.13 -36.37 -29.61
C ALA A 610 -36.57 -36.89 -28.27
N HIS A 611 -37.47 -37.03 -27.30
CA HIS A 611 -37.33 -37.32 -25.86
C HIS A 611 -37.11 -38.82 -25.51
N GLU A 612 -36.99 -39.08 -24.19
CA GLU A 612 -37.23 -40.34 -23.42
C GLU A 612 -35.99 -41.18 -23.04
N ASN A 613 -35.82 -41.82 -21.87
CA ASN A 613 -36.40 -41.80 -20.51
C ASN A 613 -35.63 -42.84 -19.64
N PHE A 614 -35.73 -42.76 -18.30
CA PHE A 614 -35.51 -43.82 -17.27
C PHE A 614 -34.11 -44.34 -16.81
N ASN A 615 -33.70 -43.84 -15.62
CA ASN A 615 -33.57 -44.52 -14.30
C ASN A 615 -32.48 -45.61 -14.00
N PRO A 616 -32.19 -45.94 -12.71
CA PRO A 616 -30.83 -46.02 -12.18
C PRO A 616 -30.49 -47.42 -11.61
N HIS A 617 -29.21 -47.78 -11.57
CA HIS A 617 -28.77 -48.93 -10.78
C HIS A 617 -27.41 -48.68 -10.14
N HIS A 618 -27.41 -48.56 -8.80
CA HIS A 618 -26.37 -49.13 -7.94
C HIS A 618 -26.55 -50.66 -7.94
N PRO A 619 -25.50 -51.50 -7.80
CA PRO A 619 -24.84 -51.67 -6.50
C PRO A 619 -23.34 -52.08 -6.48
N ASP A 620 -22.72 -51.78 -5.33
CA ASP A 620 -21.77 -52.54 -4.50
C ASP A 620 -20.46 -53.21 -4.96
N THR A 621 -19.49 -53.02 -4.05
CA THR A 621 -18.32 -53.82 -3.66
C THR A 621 -17.09 -53.87 -4.59
N VAL A 622 -15.99 -53.27 -4.11
CA VAL A 622 -14.64 -53.42 -4.68
C VAL A 622 -13.76 -54.19 -3.70
N ASN A 623 -13.25 -55.32 -4.21
CA ASN A 623 -12.16 -56.12 -3.67
C ASN A 623 -10.84 -55.33 -3.65
N GLN A 624 -10.03 -55.58 -2.62
CA GLN A 624 -8.66 -55.07 -2.51
C GLN A 624 -7.70 -55.68 -3.55
N ASN A 625 -6.66 -54.89 -3.89
CA ASN A 625 -5.43 -55.20 -4.64
C ASN A 625 -5.43 -54.98 -6.16
N GLU A 626 -4.98 -53.78 -6.59
CA GLU A 626 -3.89 -53.58 -7.57
C GLU A 626 -3.49 -52.09 -7.61
N ASN A 627 -2.18 -51.80 -7.51
CA ASN A 627 -1.59 -50.47 -7.64
C ASN A 627 -1.74 -49.95 -9.10
N LEU A 628 -2.79 -49.18 -9.38
CA LEU A 628 -3.03 -48.55 -10.68
C LEU A 628 -2.54 -47.09 -10.68
N GLN A 629 -1.32 -46.86 -11.18
CA GLN A 629 -0.90 -45.54 -11.64
C GLN A 629 -1.81 -45.12 -12.82
N ARG A 630 -2.46 -43.95 -12.74
CA ARG A 630 -3.27 -43.41 -13.85
C ARG A 630 -2.39 -42.56 -14.77
N LYS A 631 -2.36 -42.89 -16.07
CA LYS A 631 -1.66 -42.11 -17.11
C LYS A 631 -2.11 -40.63 -17.05
N PRO A 632 -1.21 -39.65 -17.29
CA PRO A 632 -1.56 -38.26 -17.56
C PRO A 632 -2.74 -38.14 -18.53
N LEU A 633 -3.82 -37.48 -18.07
CA LEU A 633 -5.00 -37.18 -18.87
C LEU A 633 -5.02 -35.69 -19.17
N CYS A 634 -4.48 -35.32 -20.34
CA CYS A 634 -4.52 -33.95 -20.86
C CYS A 634 -5.70 -33.78 -21.82
N ASP A 635 -6.74 -33.07 -21.38
CA ASP A 635 -7.83 -32.62 -22.24
C ASP A 635 -7.49 -31.24 -22.82
N THR A 636 -7.18 -31.25 -24.12
CA THR A 636 -6.97 -30.04 -24.92
C THR A 636 -8.10 -29.80 -25.91
N SER A 637 -9.20 -30.56 -25.81
CA SER A 637 -10.34 -30.49 -26.73
C SER A 637 -11.30 -29.36 -26.39
N ASP A 638 -11.34 -28.92 -25.12
CA ASP A 638 -12.11 -27.77 -24.70
C ASP A 638 -11.60 -26.49 -25.40
N ARG A 639 -12.54 -25.72 -25.95
CA ARG A 639 -12.23 -24.50 -26.73
C ARG A 639 -11.70 -23.35 -25.88
N ARG A 640 -11.80 -23.46 -24.55
CA ARG A 640 -11.56 -22.35 -23.61
C ARG A 640 -10.45 -22.63 -22.62
N ALA A 641 -10.16 -23.87 -22.23
CA ALA A 641 -9.09 -24.17 -21.29
C ALA A 641 -8.42 -25.49 -21.63
N ASP A 642 -7.12 -25.59 -21.35
CA ASP A 642 -6.38 -26.84 -21.36
C ASP A 642 -6.26 -27.34 -19.91
N ILE A 643 -6.47 -28.63 -19.68
CA ILE A 643 -6.31 -29.24 -18.36
C ILE A 643 -5.58 -30.58 -18.46
N CYS A 644 -4.56 -30.76 -17.62
CA CYS A 644 -3.86 -32.03 -17.46
C CYS A 644 -3.99 -32.52 -16.02
N ASP A 645 -4.60 -33.69 -15.81
CA ASP A 645 -4.71 -34.35 -14.49
C ASP A 645 -3.80 -35.58 -14.47
N MET A 646 -2.91 -35.65 -13.49
CA MET A 646 -1.88 -36.69 -13.35
C MET A 646 -1.88 -37.23 -11.93
N GLU A 647 -1.82 -38.56 -11.75
CA GLU A 647 -1.83 -39.23 -10.44
C GLU A 647 -0.76 -40.34 -10.40
N GLY A 648 0.29 -40.15 -9.58
CA GLY A 648 1.49 -40.99 -9.55
C GLY A 648 2.72 -40.24 -9.03
N ASP A 649 3.92 -40.62 -9.47
CA ASP A 649 5.15 -39.89 -9.13
C ASP A 649 5.37 -38.72 -10.09
N ILE A 650 5.01 -37.50 -9.65
CA ILE A 650 5.06 -36.30 -10.48
C ILE A 650 6.18 -35.38 -9.99
N ARG A 651 6.96 -34.82 -10.92
CA ARG A 651 8.05 -33.89 -10.68
C ARG A 651 7.71 -32.55 -11.32
N ILE A 652 7.67 -31.49 -10.53
CA ILE A 652 7.48 -30.12 -11.02
C ILE A 652 8.84 -29.42 -10.98
N HIS A 653 9.32 -29.00 -12.15
CA HIS A 653 10.54 -28.23 -12.30
C HIS A 653 10.19 -26.85 -12.86
N ALA A 654 9.95 -25.91 -11.96
CA ALA A 654 9.46 -24.56 -12.25
C ALA A 654 10.41 -23.75 -13.15
N ASN A 655 11.73 -23.86 -12.94
CA ASN A 655 12.75 -23.15 -13.73
C ASN A 655 12.69 -23.44 -15.25
N SER A 656 12.24 -24.64 -15.64
CA SER A 656 12.06 -25.01 -17.05
C SER A 656 10.59 -25.10 -17.45
N SER A 657 9.66 -24.64 -16.61
CA SER A 657 8.20 -24.78 -16.81
C SER A 657 7.79 -26.20 -17.19
N SER A 658 8.45 -27.21 -16.59
CA SER A 658 8.30 -28.62 -16.97
C SER A 658 7.67 -29.43 -15.84
N ILE A 659 6.67 -30.24 -16.18
CA ILE A 659 5.99 -31.16 -15.28
C ILE A 659 6.13 -32.56 -15.84
N PHE A 660 6.73 -33.45 -15.07
CA PHE A 660 7.04 -34.79 -15.51
C PHE A 660 6.30 -35.84 -14.72
N PHE A 661 5.72 -36.82 -15.42
CA PHE A 661 5.19 -38.04 -14.85
C PHE A 661 6.24 -39.15 -14.96
N VAL A 662 6.71 -39.67 -13.82
CA VAL A 662 7.77 -40.69 -13.78
C VAL A 662 7.15 -42.08 -13.90
N THR A 663 7.60 -42.84 -14.90
CA THR A 663 7.13 -44.20 -15.18
C THR A 663 8.19 -45.24 -14.85
N SER A 664 7.78 -46.41 -14.32
CA SER A 664 8.69 -47.46 -13.85
C SER A 664 8.96 -48.60 -14.85
N SER A 665 8.46 -48.51 -16.09
CA SER A 665 8.50 -49.63 -17.05
C SER A 665 9.03 -49.23 -18.43
N ASN A 666 10.00 -50.00 -18.95
CA ASN A 666 10.40 -50.07 -20.36
C ASN A 666 9.24 -50.60 -21.23
N ARG A 667 8.10 -49.91 -21.28
CA ARG A 667 6.99 -50.22 -22.18
C ARG A 667 7.26 -49.60 -23.55
N ASN A 668 6.79 -50.30 -24.59
CA ASN A 668 7.06 -50.06 -26.01
C ASN A 668 7.22 -48.59 -26.41
N THR A 669 8.29 -48.34 -27.17
CA THR A 669 8.88 -47.07 -27.61
C THR A 669 8.02 -46.18 -28.52
N THR A 670 6.71 -46.43 -28.64
CA THR A 670 5.77 -45.58 -29.41
C THR A 670 4.86 -44.71 -28.54
N GLU A 671 4.66 -45.01 -27.24
CA GLU A 671 3.87 -44.16 -26.32
C GLU A 671 4.74 -43.13 -25.54
N LEU A 672 6.07 -43.24 -25.63
CA LEU A 672 7.04 -42.45 -24.83
C LEU A 672 7.35 -41.05 -25.38
N GLN A 673 6.62 -40.56 -26.39
CA GLN A 673 6.83 -39.24 -27.01
C GLN A 673 5.68 -38.24 -26.79
N GLU A 674 4.65 -38.59 -26.04
CA GLU A 674 3.55 -37.66 -25.78
C GLU A 674 3.99 -36.56 -24.80
N SER A 675 4.15 -35.35 -25.32
CA SER A 675 4.33 -34.13 -24.54
C SER A 675 3.26 -33.12 -24.92
N TRP A 676 2.61 -32.53 -23.92
CA TRP A 676 1.63 -31.47 -24.10
C TRP A 676 2.26 -30.12 -23.77
N ARG A 677 1.85 -29.09 -24.52
CA ARG A 677 2.13 -27.69 -24.17
C ARG A 677 0.82 -27.04 -23.74
N VAL A 678 0.80 -26.56 -22.51
CA VAL A 678 -0.41 -26.09 -21.84
C VAL A 678 -0.15 -24.71 -21.25
N LYS A 679 -1.08 -23.79 -21.47
CA LYS A 679 -1.14 -22.53 -20.73
C LYS A 679 -2.21 -22.69 -19.65
N PRO A 680 -1.88 -22.69 -18.35
CA PRO A 680 -2.82 -23.06 -17.30
C PRO A 680 -3.75 -21.89 -16.92
N HIS A 681 -4.44 -21.34 -17.91
CA HIS A 681 -5.38 -20.23 -17.78
C HIS A 681 -6.53 -20.41 -18.82
N PRO A 682 -7.79 -20.14 -18.45
CA PRO A 682 -8.87 -20.07 -19.43
C PRO A 682 -8.62 -18.98 -20.50
N ARG A 683 -9.39 -19.01 -21.60
CA ARG A 683 -9.22 -18.18 -22.82
C ARG A 683 -8.22 -18.72 -23.85
N LYS A 684 -8.13 -20.06 -24.00
CA LYS A 684 -7.31 -20.77 -25.00
C LYS A 684 -7.24 -20.12 -26.40
N GLY A 685 -8.36 -19.60 -26.90
CA GLY A 685 -8.46 -18.96 -28.22
C GLY A 685 -8.17 -17.45 -28.28
N ASP A 686 -7.88 -16.79 -27.16
CA ASP A 686 -7.60 -15.35 -27.09
C ASP A 686 -6.09 -15.10 -26.93
N LEU A 687 -5.43 -14.82 -28.06
CA LEU A 687 -3.99 -14.56 -28.09
C LEU A 687 -3.57 -13.36 -27.23
N ALA A 688 -4.44 -12.36 -27.09
CA ALA A 688 -4.12 -11.19 -26.27
C ALA A 688 -4.15 -11.56 -24.79
N ALA A 689 -5.17 -12.29 -24.33
CA ALA A 689 -5.25 -12.80 -22.96
C ALA A 689 -4.07 -13.71 -22.60
N LEU A 690 -3.69 -14.61 -23.50
CA LEU A 690 -2.64 -15.61 -23.23
C LEU A 690 -1.21 -15.13 -23.47
N SER A 691 -1.02 -13.93 -24.02
CA SER A 691 0.31 -13.36 -24.28
C SER A 691 1.19 -13.24 -23.03
N ARG A 692 0.56 -13.16 -21.85
CA ARG A 692 1.19 -13.02 -20.53
C ARG A 692 1.12 -14.28 -19.67
N VAL A 693 0.65 -15.40 -20.23
CA VAL A 693 0.55 -16.68 -19.53
C VAL A 693 1.70 -17.56 -19.95
N THR A 694 2.49 -17.99 -18.97
CA THR A 694 3.61 -18.92 -19.15
C THR A 694 3.10 -20.26 -19.72
N GLU A 695 3.72 -20.71 -20.80
CA GLU A 695 3.46 -22.02 -21.38
C GLU A 695 4.28 -23.08 -20.62
N MET A 696 3.63 -24.20 -20.30
CA MET A 696 4.21 -25.30 -19.54
C MET A 696 4.25 -26.57 -20.38
N SER A 697 5.33 -27.35 -20.22
CA SER A 697 5.46 -28.66 -20.84
C SER A 697 5.05 -29.74 -19.83
N VAL A 698 4.12 -30.61 -20.23
CA VAL A 698 3.70 -31.78 -19.46
C VAL A 698 4.10 -33.02 -20.25
N GLY A 699 4.83 -33.96 -19.65
CA GLY A 699 5.32 -35.14 -20.36
C GLY A 699 5.79 -36.28 -19.48
N TYR A 700 6.22 -37.37 -20.10
CA TYR A 700 6.71 -38.57 -19.43
C TYR A 700 8.23 -38.57 -19.26
N LEU A 701 8.71 -39.13 -18.15
CA LEU A 701 10.11 -39.51 -17.95
C LEU A 701 10.20 -41.00 -17.58
N SER A 702 11.13 -41.74 -18.21
CA SER A 702 11.31 -43.18 -18.05
C SER A 702 12.77 -43.61 -17.80
N ASN A 703 13.74 -42.76 -18.12
CA ASN A 703 15.16 -43.02 -17.85
C ASN A 703 15.56 -42.53 -16.47
N ASN A 704 16.06 -43.43 -15.61
CA ASN A 704 16.51 -43.12 -14.25
C ASN A 704 17.62 -42.04 -14.18
N GLU A 705 18.40 -41.83 -15.24
CA GLU A 705 19.45 -40.79 -15.27
C GLU A 705 18.91 -39.37 -15.49
N ASP A 706 17.72 -39.22 -16.09
CA ASP A 706 17.12 -37.92 -16.44
C ASP A 706 16.03 -37.48 -15.45
N VAL A 707 15.64 -38.32 -14.48
CA VAL A 707 14.60 -38.00 -13.50
C VAL A 707 15.13 -37.01 -12.46
N PRO A 708 14.56 -35.80 -12.37
CA PRO A 708 15.00 -34.83 -11.37
C PRO A 708 14.82 -35.38 -9.95
N LYS A 709 15.85 -35.16 -9.12
CA LYS A 709 15.76 -35.48 -7.69
C LYS A 709 14.75 -34.55 -7.03
N CYS A 710 14.07 -35.12 -6.06
CA CYS A 710 12.96 -34.50 -5.38
C CYS A 710 13.50 -33.68 -4.21
N ASP A 711 13.42 -32.35 -4.29
CA ASP A 711 13.88 -31.46 -3.20
C ASP A 711 12.83 -31.40 -2.08
N ILE A 712 11.55 -31.34 -2.46
CA ILE A 712 10.42 -31.36 -1.54
C ILE A 712 9.41 -32.43 -1.99
N LYS A 713 9.00 -33.29 -1.04
CA LYS A 713 7.92 -34.26 -1.22
C LYS A 713 6.69 -33.79 -0.47
N SER A 714 5.58 -33.61 -1.19
CA SER A 714 4.28 -33.35 -0.60
C SER A 714 3.45 -34.63 -0.51
N SER A 715 2.59 -34.71 0.51
CA SER A 715 1.58 -35.78 0.64
C SER A 715 0.20 -35.39 0.10
N VAL A 716 -0.01 -34.11 -0.26
CA VAL A 716 -1.28 -33.60 -0.79
C VAL A 716 -1.19 -33.36 -2.30
N PRO A 717 -2.31 -33.34 -3.05
CA PRO A 717 -2.32 -32.93 -4.45
C PRO A 717 -1.90 -31.47 -4.65
N ALA A 718 -1.52 -31.12 -5.88
CA ALA A 718 -1.26 -29.75 -6.31
C ALA A 718 -2.15 -29.32 -7.49
N ILE A 719 -2.49 -28.04 -7.54
CA ILE A 719 -3.10 -27.38 -8.71
C ILE A 719 -2.17 -26.26 -9.17
N ILE A 720 -1.83 -26.27 -10.46
CA ILE A 720 -1.05 -25.23 -11.12
C ILE A 720 -1.97 -24.39 -11.99
N PHE A 721 -2.00 -23.07 -11.76
CA PHE A 721 -2.79 -22.13 -12.56
C PHE A 721 -2.10 -20.78 -12.71
N ALA A 722 -2.44 -20.00 -13.73
CA ALA A 722 -1.79 -18.72 -14.00
C ALA A 722 -2.68 -17.50 -13.76
N THR A 723 -2.12 -16.40 -13.27
CA THR A 723 -2.81 -15.10 -13.11
C THR A 723 -2.46 -14.06 -14.19
N GLY A 724 -1.88 -14.47 -15.32
CA GLY A 724 -1.41 -13.57 -16.37
C GLY A 724 -2.48 -12.92 -17.29
N GLY A 725 -3.73 -13.40 -17.31
CA GLY A 725 -4.78 -12.99 -18.26
C GLY A 725 -5.35 -11.58 -18.07
N TYR A 726 -6.66 -11.39 -18.31
CA TYR A 726 -7.34 -10.09 -18.18
C TYR A 726 -7.61 -9.67 -16.73
N MET A 727 -6.58 -9.70 -15.88
CA MET A 727 -6.67 -9.30 -14.48
C MET A 727 -6.83 -7.78 -14.32
N GLY A 728 -7.52 -7.35 -13.26
CA GLY A 728 -7.92 -5.96 -13.02
C GLY A 728 -9.36 -5.66 -13.45
N ASN A 729 -10.05 -6.65 -14.02
CA ASN A 729 -11.48 -6.59 -14.30
C ASN A 729 -12.20 -7.68 -13.51
N PHE A 730 -13.12 -7.29 -12.62
CA PHE A 730 -13.77 -8.20 -11.69
C PHE A 730 -14.59 -9.32 -12.38
N PHE A 731 -15.14 -9.06 -13.58
CA PHE A 731 -15.80 -10.09 -14.38
C PHE A 731 -14.80 -11.18 -14.80
N HIS A 732 -13.65 -10.77 -15.36
CA HIS A 732 -12.59 -11.69 -15.78
C HIS A 732 -11.97 -12.43 -14.60
N GLU A 733 -11.69 -11.74 -13.49
CA GLU A 733 -11.20 -12.39 -12.26
C GLU A 733 -12.19 -13.44 -11.75
N THR A 734 -13.50 -13.20 -11.88
CA THR A 734 -14.52 -14.14 -11.41
C THR A 734 -14.68 -15.34 -12.35
N THR A 735 -14.84 -15.06 -13.65
CA THR A 735 -15.16 -16.05 -14.70
C THR A 735 -13.95 -16.86 -15.16
N ASP A 736 -12.77 -16.23 -15.22
CA ASP A 736 -11.55 -16.87 -15.72
C ASP A 736 -10.70 -17.45 -14.57
N LEU A 737 -10.92 -17.07 -13.31
CA LEU A 737 -10.17 -17.62 -12.17
C LEU A 737 -11.05 -18.16 -11.04
N THR A 738 -11.83 -17.35 -10.33
CA THR A 738 -12.40 -17.82 -9.05
C THR A 738 -13.41 -18.95 -9.20
N ILE A 739 -14.27 -18.91 -10.24
CA ILE A 739 -15.23 -19.99 -10.52
C ILE A 739 -14.48 -21.23 -11.02
N PRO A 740 -13.61 -21.16 -12.05
CA PRO A 740 -12.81 -22.31 -12.48
C PRO A 740 -11.96 -22.94 -11.38
N LEU A 741 -11.32 -22.12 -10.55
CA LEU A 741 -10.51 -22.59 -9.42
C LEU A 741 -11.39 -23.31 -8.39
N TYR A 742 -12.57 -22.79 -8.08
CA TYR A 742 -13.53 -23.50 -7.21
C TYR A 742 -13.97 -24.84 -7.81
N ILE A 743 -14.35 -24.88 -9.10
CA ILE A 743 -14.70 -26.13 -9.79
C ILE A 743 -13.57 -27.16 -9.65
N THR A 744 -12.32 -26.75 -9.87
CA THR A 744 -11.17 -27.66 -9.84
C THR A 744 -10.76 -28.08 -8.43
N SER A 745 -10.84 -27.18 -7.45
CA SER A 745 -10.26 -27.39 -6.11
C SER A 745 -11.24 -27.87 -5.03
N HIS A 746 -12.55 -27.57 -5.13
CA HIS A 746 -13.51 -27.84 -4.06
C HIS A 746 -13.52 -29.31 -3.61
N LYS A 747 -13.31 -30.24 -4.54
CA LYS A 747 -13.29 -31.70 -4.31
C LYS A 747 -12.19 -32.15 -3.35
N PHE A 748 -11.18 -31.32 -3.10
CA PHE A 748 -10.09 -31.60 -2.18
C PHE A 748 -10.35 -31.09 -0.76
N ASN A 749 -11.43 -30.33 -0.52
CA ASN A 749 -11.81 -29.83 0.81
C ASN A 749 -10.65 -29.13 1.57
N GLY A 750 -9.88 -28.30 0.85
CA GLY A 750 -8.71 -27.60 1.40
C GLY A 750 -7.40 -28.40 1.36
N GLU A 751 -7.46 -29.72 1.16
CA GLU A 751 -6.29 -30.61 1.09
C GLU A 751 -5.63 -30.61 -0.29
N VAL A 752 -5.24 -29.44 -0.77
CA VAL A 752 -4.56 -29.24 -2.05
C VAL A 752 -3.63 -28.03 -1.97
N GLN A 753 -2.44 -28.10 -2.54
CA GLN A 753 -1.51 -26.97 -2.61
C GLN A 753 -1.63 -26.21 -3.94
N PHE A 754 -1.58 -24.88 -3.89
CA PHE A 754 -1.60 -24.05 -5.09
C PHE A 754 -0.20 -23.60 -5.50
N LEU A 755 0.16 -23.86 -6.76
CA LEU A 755 1.35 -23.32 -7.40
C LEU A 755 0.86 -22.34 -8.48
N ILE A 756 1.14 -21.06 -8.30
CA ILE A 756 0.57 -20.01 -9.14
C ILE A 756 1.64 -19.48 -10.08
N SER A 757 1.42 -19.61 -11.38
CA SER A 757 2.24 -19.00 -12.42
C SER A 757 1.75 -17.59 -12.76
N ASP A 758 2.67 -16.78 -13.27
CA ASP A 758 2.50 -15.37 -13.60
C ASP A 758 1.84 -14.63 -12.43
N MET A 759 2.28 -14.97 -11.20
CA MET A 759 1.59 -14.62 -9.96
C MET A 759 1.55 -13.11 -9.74
N LEU A 760 0.35 -12.56 -9.59
CA LEU A 760 0.11 -11.15 -9.27
C LEU A 760 -0.14 -10.97 -7.76
N PRO A 761 0.79 -10.37 -6.98
CA PRO A 761 0.65 -10.27 -5.52
C PRO A 761 -0.61 -9.53 -5.05
N TRP A 762 -1.03 -8.50 -5.79
CA TRP A 762 -2.25 -7.74 -5.48
C TRP A 762 -3.51 -8.59 -5.63
N TRP A 763 -3.53 -9.57 -6.55
CA TRP A 763 -4.66 -10.47 -6.75
C TRP A 763 -4.76 -11.47 -5.60
N ILE A 764 -3.61 -12.01 -5.16
CA ILE A 764 -3.53 -12.89 -3.98
C ILE A 764 -4.07 -12.17 -2.74
N THR A 765 -3.65 -10.91 -2.54
CA THR A 765 -4.13 -10.08 -1.42
C THR A 765 -5.64 -9.84 -1.51
N LYS A 766 -6.15 -9.54 -2.71
CA LYS A 766 -7.58 -9.28 -2.94
C LYS A 766 -8.46 -10.50 -2.63
N TYR A 767 -8.01 -11.70 -2.95
CA TYR A 767 -8.76 -12.95 -2.82
C TYR A 767 -8.27 -13.85 -1.69
N GLU A 768 -7.48 -13.32 -0.75
CA GLU A 768 -6.83 -14.09 0.32
C GLU A 768 -7.81 -14.98 1.10
N LEU A 769 -8.97 -14.43 1.51
CA LEU A 769 -9.99 -15.16 2.27
C LEU A 769 -10.58 -16.34 1.48
N LEU A 770 -10.73 -16.17 0.16
CA LEU A 770 -11.22 -17.22 -0.72
C LEU A 770 -10.15 -18.30 -0.89
N LEU A 771 -8.90 -17.90 -1.17
CA LEU A 771 -7.80 -18.83 -1.40
C LEU A 771 -7.51 -19.69 -0.16
N LYS A 772 -7.51 -19.08 1.04
CA LYS A 772 -7.36 -19.79 2.32
C LYS A 772 -8.46 -20.81 2.62
N LYS A 773 -9.64 -20.66 2.00
CA LYS A 773 -10.72 -21.66 2.12
C LYS A 773 -10.61 -22.77 1.08
N LEU A 774 -9.98 -22.52 -0.07
CA LEU A 774 -9.77 -23.55 -1.09
C LEU A 774 -8.51 -24.37 -0.85
N SER A 775 -7.55 -23.86 -0.10
CA SER A 775 -6.29 -24.52 0.26
C SER A 775 -5.88 -24.20 1.69
N HIS A 776 -5.57 -25.22 2.47
CA HIS A 776 -4.99 -25.09 3.82
C HIS A 776 -3.45 -24.90 3.78
N TYR A 777 -2.86 -24.90 2.60
CA TYR A 777 -1.42 -24.89 2.39
C TYR A 777 -0.95 -23.53 1.91
N GLU A 778 0.33 -23.24 2.12
CA GLU A 778 0.97 -22.06 1.56
C GLU A 778 0.91 -22.07 0.02
N ILE A 779 0.66 -20.88 -0.54
CA ILE A 779 0.68 -20.66 -1.98
C ILE A 779 2.13 -20.54 -2.44
N ILE A 780 2.49 -21.28 -3.48
CA ILE A 780 3.83 -21.25 -4.07
C ILE A 780 3.81 -20.37 -5.33
N ASP A 781 4.73 -19.41 -5.42
CA ASP A 781 4.99 -18.65 -6.66
C ASP A 781 5.76 -19.55 -7.63
N PHE A 782 5.05 -20.11 -8.61
CA PHE A 782 5.62 -21.08 -9.55
C PHE A 782 6.84 -20.50 -10.28
N ASN A 783 6.82 -19.24 -10.71
CA ASN A 783 7.92 -18.68 -11.49
C ASN A 783 9.17 -18.35 -10.66
N ARG A 784 9.06 -18.40 -9.33
CA ARG A 784 10.16 -18.10 -8.41
C ARG A 784 10.60 -19.30 -7.58
N ASP A 785 9.99 -20.46 -7.79
CA ASP A 785 10.29 -21.67 -7.03
C ASP A 785 11.50 -22.40 -7.66
N PRO A 786 12.67 -22.39 -7.01
CA PRO A 786 13.87 -22.99 -7.58
C PRO A 786 13.91 -24.52 -7.38
N LEU A 787 12.97 -25.06 -6.60
CA LEU A 787 12.99 -26.44 -6.11
C LEU A 787 12.24 -27.37 -7.05
N VAL A 788 12.72 -28.60 -7.15
CA VAL A 788 11.96 -29.70 -7.74
C VAL A 788 10.98 -30.22 -6.69
N ARG A 789 9.69 -29.94 -6.90
CA ARG A 789 8.63 -30.41 -6.01
C ARG A 789 7.97 -31.65 -6.54
N CYS A 790 7.70 -32.61 -5.67
CA CYS A 790 7.02 -33.83 -6.03
C CYS A 790 5.71 -34.00 -5.29
N TYR A 791 4.71 -34.43 -6.03
CA TYR A 791 3.33 -34.54 -5.57
C TYR A 791 2.75 -35.89 -6.00
N PRO A 792 1.86 -36.50 -5.20
CA PRO A 792 1.15 -37.73 -5.57
C PRO A 792 0.11 -37.51 -6.68
N ARG A 793 -0.35 -36.26 -6.86
CA ARG A 793 -1.27 -35.86 -7.93
C ARG A 793 -1.08 -34.38 -8.26
N VAL A 794 -1.14 -34.02 -9.54
CA VAL A 794 -1.01 -32.65 -10.03
C VAL A 794 -2.05 -32.39 -11.10
N ILE A 795 -2.76 -31.27 -10.98
CA ILE A 795 -3.62 -30.73 -12.04
C ILE A 795 -2.96 -29.47 -12.60
N VAL A 796 -2.68 -29.44 -13.90
CA VAL A 796 -2.15 -28.27 -14.61
C VAL A 796 -3.30 -27.64 -15.40
N GLY A 797 -3.66 -26.40 -15.05
CA GLY A 797 -4.85 -25.72 -15.55
C GLY A 797 -6.04 -25.80 -14.60
N ILE A 798 -7.09 -25.03 -14.91
CA ILE A 798 -8.34 -24.95 -14.14
C ILE A 798 -9.53 -25.11 -15.06
N THR A 799 -10.59 -25.72 -14.54
CA THR A 799 -11.73 -26.22 -15.30
C THR A 799 -12.70 -25.08 -15.61
N PHE A 800 -12.86 -24.75 -16.90
CA PHE A 800 -13.82 -23.75 -17.35
C PHE A 800 -15.08 -24.43 -17.93
N HIS A 801 -16.27 -24.00 -17.51
CA HIS A 801 -17.53 -24.49 -18.07
C HIS A 801 -18.15 -23.44 -19.00
N ARG A 802 -18.65 -22.34 -18.43
CA ARG A 802 -19.30 -21.22 -19.13
C ARG A 802 -19.00 -19.93 -18.37
N ASP A 803 -19.14 -18.79 -19.04
CA ASP A 803 -18.95 -17.51 -18.37
C ASP A 803 -19.98 -17.37 -17.22
N MET A 804 -19.49 -17.06 -16.01
CA MET A 804 -20.30 -16.91 -14.79
C MET A 804 -21.20 -18.12 -14.42
N SER A 805 -20.94 -19.34 -14.92
CA SER A 805 -21.80 -20.51 -14.67
C SER A 805 -21.01 -21.80 -14.48
N ILE A 806 -21.55 -22.70 -13.65
CA ILE A 806 -21.05 -24.05 -13.41
C ILE A 806 -22.07 -25.04 -13.95
N ASP A 807 -21.67 -25.82 -14.95
CA ASP A 807 -22.42 -27.01 -15.39
C ASP A 807 -22.33 -28.15 -14.36
N PRO A 808 -23.44 -28.56 -13.71
CA PRO A 808 -23.44 -29.62 -12.71
C PRO A 808 -23.10 -31.01 -13.29
N ALA A 809 -23.43 -31.26 -14.56
CA ALA A 809 -23.15 -32.53 -15.21
C ALA A 809 -21.64 -32.74 -15.43
N ARG A 810 -20.89 -31.64 -15.59
CA ARG A 810 -19.43 -31.65 -15.78
C ARG A 810 -18.62 -31.50 -14.49
N SER A 811 -19.23 -31.08 -13.38
CA SER A 811 -18.54 -30.81 -12.10
C SER A 811 -18.78 -31.87 -11.01
N GLY A 812 -19.50 -32.96 -11.32
CA GLY A 812 -19.86 -33.96 -10.31
C GLY A 812 -20.98 -33.50 -9.37
N GLY A 813 -21.88 -32.64 -9.85
CA GLY A 813 -23.06 -32.17 -9.12
C GLY A 813 -22.92 -30.78 -8.46
N VAL A 814 -21.74 -30.15 -8.53
CA VAL A 814 -21.54 -28.79 -8.01
C VAL A 814 -22.26 -27.76 -8.87
N THR A 815 -22.90 -26.81 -8.21
CA THR A 815 -23.72 -25.78 -8.86
C THR A 815 -23.19 -24.38 -8.60
N MET A 816 -23.67 -23.40 -9.37
CA MET A 816 -23.44 -21.98 -9.04
C MET A 816 -24.01 -21.57 -7.69
N PHE A 817 -25.05 -22.26 -7.21
CA PHE A 817 -25.57 -22.04 -5.87
C PHE A 817 -24.54 -22.43 -4.80
N ASP A 818 -23.86 -23.56 -4.97
CA ASP A 818 -22.81 -24.02 -4.05
C ASP A 818 -21.62 -23.05 -4.06
N PHE A 819 -21.21 -22.57 -5.24
CA PHE A 819 -20.21 -21.51 -5.34
C PHE A 819 -20.66 -20.23 -4.60
N GLY A 820 -21.92 -19.83 -4.76
CA GLY A 820 -22.52 -18.74 -4.00
C GLY A 820 -22.41 -18.94 -2.49
N GLN A 821 -22.76 -20.14 -1.99
CA GLN A 821 -22.60 -20.46 -0.56
C GLN A 821 -21.15 -20.42 -0.10
N PHE A 822 -20.24 -20.90 -0.93
CA PHE A 822 -18.80 -20.84 -0.68
C PHE A 822 -18.30 -19.38 -0.60
N ILE A 823 -18.70 -18.50 -1.51
CA ILE A 823 -18.40 -17.06 -1.45
C ILE A 823 -18.94 -16.45 -0.16
N ARG A 824 -20.20 -16.71 0.17
CA ARG A 824 -20.84 -16.19 1.39
C ARG A 824 -20.08 -16.62 2.64
N SER A 825 -19.68 -17.88 2.70
CA SER A 825 -18.87 -18.44 3.77
C SER A 825 -17.48 -17.80 3.83
N SER A 826 -16.83 -17.57 2.68
CA SER A 826 -15.49 -16.97 2.57
C SER A 826 -15.44 -15.55 3.12
N TYR A 827 -16.47 -14.74 2.83
CA TYR A 827 -16.52 -13.34 3.24
C TYR A 827 -17.40 -13.08 4.48
N SER A 828 -17.87 -14.14 5.15
CA SER A 828 -18.72 -14.06 6.36
C SER A 828 -19.98 -13.19 6.15
N LEU A 829 -20.67 -13.40 5.02
CA LEU A 829 -21.82 -12.62 4.61
C LEU A 829 -23.08 -13.01 5.40
N LYS A 830 -23.59 -12.09 6.23
CA LYS A 830 -24.63 -12.36 7.23
C LYS A 830 -26.03 -12.52 6.66
N LYS A 831 -26.40 -11.78 5.61
CA LYS A 831 -27.78 -11.78 5.08
C LYS A 831 -27.92 -12.95 4.10
N GLU A 832 -28.70 -13.96 4.47
CA GLU A 832 -28.90 -15.19 3.68
C GLU A 832 -29.96 -15.08 2.59
N ARG A 833 -31.04 -14.38 2.91
CA ARG A 833 -32.21 -14.21 2.04
C ARG A 833 -32.55 -12.73 1.92
N ALA A 834 -33.00 -12.32 0.75
CA ALA A 834 -33.62 -11.01 0.57
C ALA A 834 -34.89 -10.92 1.43
N ILE A 835 -35.26 -9.69 1.78
CA ILE A 835 -36.45 -9.39 2.56
C ILE A 835 -37.69 -9.96 1.87
N LYS A 836 -38.59 -10.55 2.67
CA LYS A 836 -39.92 -10.95 2.23
C LYS A 836 -40.94 -9.92 2.72
N LEU A 837 -41.46 -9.12 1.79
CA LEU A 837 -42.41 -8.05 2.08
C LEU A 837 -43.78 -8.65 2.41
N GLY A 838 -44.22 -8.45 3.65
CA GLY A 838 -45.42 -9.08 4.23
C GLY A 838 -45.23 -9.61 5.65
N ALA A 839 -44.01 -10.02 6.02
CA ALA A 839 -43.66 -10.47 7.38
C ALA A 839 -43.04 -9.36 8.26
N ASN A 840 -42.49 -8.32 7.64
CA ASN A 840 -41.85 -7.17 8.29
C ASN A 840 -42.47 -5.89 7.72
N GLN A 841 -43.53 -5.36 8.35
CA GLN A 841 -44.28 -4.21 7.81
C GLN A 841 -43.51 -2.88 7.85
N ASP A 842 -42.44 -2.79 8.66
CA ASP A 842 -41.74 -1.52 8.93
C ASP A 842 -40.42 -1.33 8.16
N LYS A 843 -39.97 -2.29 7.33
CA LYS A 843 -38.66 -2.22 6.64
C LYS A 843 -38.79 -2.17 5.13
N LYS A 844 -38.22 -1.12 4.52
CA LYS A 844 -38.09 -0.98 3.06
C LYS A 844 -37.00 -1.92 2.51
N PRO A 845 -37.19 -2.53 1.32
CA PRO A 845 -36.14 -3.29 0.64
C PRO A 845 -35.02 -2.38 0.17
N ARG A 846 -33.76 -2.82 0.33
CA ARG A 846 -32.58 -2.01 -0.07
C ARG A 846 -32.19 -2.31 -1.52
N LEU A 847 -32.02 -1.27 -2.33
CA LEU A 847 -31.65 -1.38 -3.75
C LEU A 847 -30.26 -0.80 -4.00
N LEU A 848 -29.29 -1.66 -4.34
CA LEU A 848 -27.98 -1.20 -4.82
C LEU A 848 -28.09 -0.67 -6.25
N ILE A 849 -27.80 0.61 -6.46
CA ILE A 849 -27.66 1.23 -7.79
C ILE A 849 -26.17 1.36 -8.09
N ILE A 850 -25.71 0.63 -9.12
CA ILE A 850 -24.30 0.66 -9.52
C ILE A 850 -24.00 1.92 -10.34
N ALA A 851 -23.47 2.94 -9.67
CA ALA A 851 -23.15 4.24 -10.26
C ALA A 851 -21.69 4.31 -10.70
N ARG A 852 -21.41 3.74 -11.88
CA ARG A 852 -20.05 3.68 -12.44
C ARG A 852 -19.51 5.05 -12.83
N LYS A 853 -18.22 5.31 -12.60
CA LYS A 853 -17.59 6.61 -12.95
C LYS A 853 -17.07 6.73 -14.38
N ARG A 854 -16.63 5.64 -15.00
CA ARG A 854 -15.83 5.67 -16.25
C ARG A 854 -16.64 5.42 -17.52
N THR A 855 -17.15 4.20 -17.73
CA THR A 855 -17.84 3.77 -18.97
C THR A 855 -19.12 3.04 -18.64
N ARG A 856 -20.14 3.09 -19.51
CA ARG A 856 -21.44 2.44 -19.28
C ARG A 856 -22.10 2.93 -18.00
N LYS A 857 -22.00 4.24 -17.75
CA LYS A 857 -22.57 4.87 -16.55
C LYS A 857 -24.02 5.26 -16.78
N PHE A 858 -24.78 5.29 -15.69
CA PHE A 858 -26.01 6.07 -15.65
C PHE A 858 -25.68 7.56 -15.61
N THR A 859 -26.33 8.36 -16.43
CA THR A 859 -26.13 9.83 -16.47
C THR A 859 -27.14 10.59 -15.62
N ASN A 860 -28.18 9.91 -15.10
CA ASN A 860 -29.24 10.48 -14.27
C ASN A 860 -29.48 9.66 -12.98
N VAL A 861 -28.41 9.25 -12.29
CA VAL A 861 -28.47 8.42 -11.07
C VAL A 861 -29.43 9.00 -10.01
N ASP A 862 -29.44 10.32 -9.81
CA ASP A 862 -30.30 10.96 -8.81
C ASP A 862 -31.80 10.82 -9.15
N GLU A 863 -32.16 10.83 -10.44
CA GLU A 863 -33.54 10.60 -10.87
C GLU A 863 -33.95 9.15 -10.65
N ILE A 864 -33.03 8.21 -10.92
CA ILE A 864 -33.24 6.78 -10.70
C ILE A 864 -33.42 6.50 -9.21
N ALA A 865 -32.58 7.09 -8.35
CA ALA A 865 -32.65 6.93 -6.90
C ALA A 865 -33.97 7.47 -6.33
N ARG A 866 -34.39 8.69 -6.73
CA ARG A 866 -35.68 9.27 -6.32
C ARG A 866 -36.86 8.41 -6.75
N MET A 867 -36.81 7.83 -7.96
CA MET A 867 -37.87 6.95 -8.44
C MET A 867 -37.89 5.61 -7.69
N ALA A 868 -36.73 5.05 -7.35
CA ALA A 868 -36.65 3.88 -6.49
C ALA A 868 -37.23 4.14 -5.09
N GLU A 869 -36.96 5.31 -4.48
CA GLU A 869 -37.57 5.72 -3.20
C GLU A 869 -39.08 5.82 -3.29
N TRP A 870 -39.57 6.41 -4.39
CA TRP A 870 -41.00 6.54 -4.67
C TRP A 870 -41.69 5.17 -4.81
N GLU A 871 -41.01 4.20 -5.42
CA GLU A 871 -41.47 2.81 -5.55
C GLU A 871 -41.18 1.94 -4.31
N GLY A 872 -40.80 2.55 -3.18
CA GLY A 872 -40.72 1.89 -1.88
C GLY A 872 -39.37 1.28 -1.52
N PHE A 873 -38.33 1.42 -2.36
CA PHE A 873 -36.97 0.98 -2.03
C PHE A 873 -36.21 2.00 -1.18
N GLU A 874 -35.18 1.54 -0.49
CA GLU A 874 -34.10 2.37 0.06
C GLU A 874 -32.89 2.29 -0.89
N PRO A 875 -32.57 3.33 -1.67
CA PRO A 875 -31.47 3.28 -2.63
C PRO A 875 -30.12 3.35 -1.91
N VAL A 876 -29.21 2.48 -2.33
CA VAL A 876 -27.80 2.46 -1.95
C VAL A 876 -26.99 2.70 -3.22
N ILE A 877 -26.32 3.85 -3.32
CA ILE A 877 -25.52 4.18 -4.50
C ILE A 877 -24.08 3.72 -4.27
N GLY A 878 -23.54 2.86 -5.13
CA GLY A 878 -22.20 2.33 -4.92
C GLY A 878 -21.50 1.75 -6.15
N GLU A 879 -20.17 1.87 -6.20
CA GLU A 879 -19.24 1.16 -7.07
C GLU A 879 -18.03 0.78 -6.19
N ILE A 880 -17.41 -0.37 -6.43
CA ILE A 880 -16.16 -0.72 -5.75
C ILE A 880 -15.08 0.30 -6.13
N LYS A 881 -14.53 1.00 -5.13
CA LYS A 881 -13.49 2.03 -5.35
C LYS A 881 -12.12 1.36 -5.51
N GLU A 882 -11.19 2.00 -6.24
CA GLU A 882 -9.85 1.45 -6.54
C GLU A 882 -9.04 1.02 -5.30
N ASN A 883 -9.29 1.61 -4.12
CA ASN A 883 -8.62 1.28 -2.85
C ASN A 883 -9.57 0.66 -1.80
N GLN A 884 -10.79 0.28 -2.17
CA GLN A 884 -11.74 -0.33 -1.23
C GLN A 884 -11.51 -1.83 -1.13
N SER A 885 -11.56 -2.36 0.10
CA SER A 885 -11.48 -3.80 0.32
C SER A 885 -12.66 -4.53 -0.34
N LEU A 886 -12.39 -5.64 -1.01
CA LEU A 886 -13.43 -6.50 -1.58
C LEU A 886 -14.42 -6.98 -0.49
N VAL A 887 -13.92 -7.22 0.73
CA VAL A 887 -14.73 -7.64 1.88
C VAL A 887 -15.76 -6.58 2.27
N GLU A 888 -15.34 -5.32 2.30
CA GLU A 888 -16.20 -4.19 2.67
C GLU A 888 -17.32 -4.01 1.64
N PHE A 889 -16.96 -4.00 0.35
CA PHE A 889 -17.95 -3.86 -0.72
C PHE A 889 -18.88 -5.08 -0.80
N ALA A 890 -18.37 -6.30 -0.59
CA ALA A 890 -19.19 -7.51 -0.51
C ALA A 890 -20.24 -7.44 0.60
N ARG A 891 -19.93 -6.84 1.76
CA ARG A 891 -20.90 -6.61 2.85
C ARG A 891 -21.98 -5.61 2.46
N ILE A 892 -21.62 -4.54 1.74
CA ILE A 892 -22.58 -3.56 1.20
C ILE A 892 -23.55 -4.26 0.23
N VAL A 893 -23.01 -5.00 -0.74
CA VAL A 893 -23.83 -5.72 -1.71
C VAL A 893 -24.72 -6.75 -1.01
N ASN A 894 -24.17 -7.54 -0.08
CA ASN A 894 -24.92 -8.54 0.68
C ASN A 894 -26.06 -7.94 1.50
N SER A 895 -25.93 -6.69 1.93
CA SER A 895 -26.97 -6.00 2.70
C SER A 895 -28.19 -5.60 1.87
N CYS A 896 -28.08 -5.61 0.54
CA CYS A 896 -29.15 -5.21 -0.38
C CYS A 896 -30.07 -6.38 -0.75
N ASP A 897 -31.32 -6.05 -1.10
CA ASP A 897 -32.38 -6.98 -1.53
C ASP A 897 -32.55 -7.00 -3.05
N ALA A 898 -32.09 -5.94 -3.71
CA ALA A 898 -32.06 -5.83 -5.15
C ALA A 898 -30.81 -5.08 -5.61
N MET A 899 -30.44 -5.28 -6.88
CA MET A 899 -29.31 -4.60 -7.52
C MET A 899 -29.68 -4.16 -8.93
N LEU A 900 -29.33 -2.91 -9.28
CA LEU A 900 -29.57 -2.28 -10.58
C LEU A 900 -28.24 -1.82 -11.18
N GLY A 901 -27.98 -2.19 -12.44
CA GLY A 901 -26.81 -1.72 -13.17
C GLY A 901 -26.94 -1.87 -14.68
N VAL A 902 -26.19 -1.07 -15.44
CA VAL A 902 -25.99 -1.28 -16.87
C VAL A 902 -25.15 -2.54 -17.08
N HIS A 903 -25.39 -3.30 -18.15
CA HIS A 903 -24.56 -4.44 -18.51
C HIS A 903 -23.07 -4.06 -18.56
N GLY A 904 -22.23 -4.79 -17.82
CA GLY A 904 -20.80 -4.50 -17.69
C GLY A 904 -20.45 -3.29 -16.80
N ALA A 905 -21.39 -2.74 -16.03
CA ALA A 905 -21.16 -1.67 -15.05
C ALA A 905 -20.73 -2.15 -13.66
N GLY A 906 -20.49 -3.46 -13.47
CA GLY A 906 -20.14 -4.04 -12.16
C GLY A 906 -21.15 -5.07 -11.63
N LEU A 907 -22.08 -5.54 -12.46
CA LEU A 907 -23.09 -6.54 -12.11
C LEU A 907 -22.52 -7.89 -11.62
N THR A 908 -21.24 -8.18 -11.87
CA THR A 908 -20.54 -9.35 -11.31
C THR A 908 -20.62 -9.41 -9.78
N ASN A 909 -20.82 -8.27 -9.11
CA ASN A 909 -21.05 -8.22 -7.68
C ASN A 909 -22.32 -8.97 -7.21
N LEU A 910 -23.19 -9.43 -8.13
CA LEU A 910 -24.32 -10.30 -7.80
C LEU A 910 -23.92 -11.52 -6.97
N ILE A 911 -22.67 -11.98 -7.07
CA ILE A 911 -22.19 -13.15 -6.31
C ILE A 911 -22.24 -12.95 -4.78
N PHE A 912 -22.37 -11.71 -4.31
CA PHE A 912 -22.47 -11.36 -2.90
C PHE A 912 -23.92 -11.14 -2.41
N LEU A 913 -24.89 -11.09 -3.33
CA LEU A 913 -26.29 -10.89 -2.97
C LEU A 913 -26.85 -12.09 -2.18
N PRO A 914 -27.85 -11.86 -1.32
CA PRO A 914 -28.58 -12.94 -0.69
C PRO A 914 -29.46 -13.68 -1.71
N THR A 915 -29.84 -14.91 -1.36
CA THR A 915 -30.82 -15.69 -2.16
C THR A 915 -32.16 -14.95 -2.21
N ASN A 916 -32.96 -15.18 -3.25
CA ASN A 916 -34.18 -14.44 -3.57
C ASN A 916 -34.01 -12.94 -3.85
N ALA A 917 -32.79 -12.39 -3.85
CA ALA A 917 -32.58 -11.00 -4.30
C ALA A 917 -32.98 -10.81 -5.76
N VAL A 918 -33.28 -9.56 -6.15
CA VAL A 918 -33.66 -9.21 -7.52
C VAL A 918 -32.52 -8.48 -8.23
N VAL A 919 -32.01 -9.04 -9.32
CA VAL A 919 -31.03 -8.39 -10.21
C VAL A 919 -31.75 -7.77 -11.39
N MET A 920 -31.66 -6.44 -11.52
CA MET A 920 -32.18 -5.66 -12.64
C MET A 920 -31.01 -5.23 -13.54
N GLN A 921 -30.96 -5.79 -14.74
CA GLN A 921 -29.94 -5.48 -15.74
C GLN A 921 -30.49 -4.56 -16.82
N VAL A 922 -29.87 -3.38 -16.97
CA VAL A 922 -30.12 -2.47 -18.09
C VAL A 922 -29.23 -2.85 -19.27
N VAL A 923 -29.84 -3.23 -20.39
CA VAL A 923 -29.17 -3.65 -21.62
C VAL A 923 -28.97 -2.41 -22.51
N PRO A 924 -27.71 -1.97 -22.74
CA PRO A 924 -27.44 -0.85 -23.62
C PRO A 924 -27.58 -1.27 -25.10
N LEU A 925 -27.56 -0.30 -26.03
CA LEU A 925 -27.64 -0.64 -27.46
C LEU A 925 -26.45 -1.51 -27.88
N GLY A 926 -26.65 -2.30 -28.93
CA GLY A 926 -25.62 -3.17 -29.49
C GLY A 926 -26.13 -4.54 -29.96
N GLY A 927 -27.37 -4.92 -29.62
CA GLY A 927 -27.86 -6.30 -29.79
C GLY A 927 -27.28 -7.22 -28.72
N LEU A 928 -27.34 -6.77 -27.47
CA LEU A 928 -26.63 -7.34 -26.33
C LEU A 928 -27.46 -8.33 -25.51
N GLU A 929 -28.72 -8.51 -25.83
CA GLU A 929 -29.70 -9.26 -25.04
C GLU A 929 -29.23 -10.68 -24.74
N SER A 930 -28.71 -11.39 -25.75
CA SER A 930 -28.23 -12.76 -25.57
C SER A 930 -26.98 -12.84 -24.68
N PHE A 931 -26.07 -11.87 -24.78
CA PHE A 931 -24.89 -11.79 -23.91
C PHE A 931 -25.28 -11.46 -22.47
N CYS A 932 -26.20 -10.50 -22.28
CA CYS A 932 -26.73 -10.12 -20.98
C CYS A 932 -27.38 -11.32 -20.27
N TRP A 933 -28.23 -12.05 -21.00
CA TRP A 933 -28.86 -13.25 -20.50
C TRP A 933 -27.85 -14.34 -20.11
N ALA A 934 -26.84 -14.58 -20.95
CA ALA A 934 -25.82 -15.59 -20.67
C ALA A 934 -24.93 -15.21 -19.48
N ASP A 935 -24.45 -13.96 -19.42
CA ASP A 935 -23.45 -13.51 -18.45
C ASP A 935 -24.03 -13.24 -17.05
N TYR A 936 -25.31 -12.85 -16.98
CA TYR A 936 -25.93 -12.41 -15.72
C TYR A 936 -27.34 -12.95 -15.51
N GLY A 937 -28.12 -13.18 -16.57
CA GLY A 937 -29.47 -13.77 -16.46
C GLY A 937 -29.45 -15.20 -15.91
N VAL A 938 -28.83 -16.13 -16.64
CA VAL A 938 -28.71 -17.53 -16.27
C VAL A 938 -28.01 -17.69 -14.91
N PRO A 939 -26.84 -17.09 -14.64
CA PRO A 939 -26.16 -17.19 -13.34
C PRO A 939 -27.02 -16.71 -12.16
N THR A 940 -27.79 -15.63 -12.33
CA THR A 940 -28.69 -15.13 -11.29
C THR A 940 -29.71 -16.20 -10.89
N LEU A 941 -30.31 -16.87 -11.88
CA LEU A 941 -31.28 -17.93 -11.63
C LEU A 941 -30.63 -19.18 -11.02
N GLU A 942 -29.45 -19.58 -11.51
CA GLU A 942 -28.69 -20.70 -10.96
C GLU A 942 -28.30 -20.47 -9.49
N MET A 943 -28.03 -19.21 -9.09
CA MET A 943 -27.77 -18.79 -7.71
C MET A 943 -29.03 -18.57 -6.86
N LYS A 944 -30.21 -18.99 -7.34
CA LYS A 944 -31.51 -18.88 -6.63
C LYS A 944 -31.94 -17.44 -6.34
N MET A 945 -31.60 -16.51 -7.24
CA MET A 945 -32.08 -15.13 -7.24
C MET A 945 -33.17 -14.93 -8.31
N ARG A 946 -33.68 -13.70 -8.46
CA ARG A 946 -34.62 -13.29 -9.50
C ARG A 946 -33.92 -12.34 -10.46
N TYR A 947 -34.29 -12.39 -11.73
CA TYR A 947 -33.65 -11.58 -12.77
C TYR A 947 -34.70 -10.81 -13.58
N LEU A 948 -34.43 -9.54 -13.83
CA LEU A 948 -35.23 -8.65 -14.67
C LEU A 948 -34.31 -7.95 -15.67
N GLN A 949 -34.73 -7.92 -16.92
CA GLN A 949 -33.99 -7.27 -18.01
C GLN A 949 -34.75 -6.07 -18.55
N TYR A 950 -34.04 -4.97 -18.79
CA TYR A 950 -34.59 -3.78 -19.43
C TYR A 950 -33.70 -3.34 -20.60
N SER A 951 -34.18 -3.52 -21.83
CA SER A 951 -33.50 -2.97 -23.00
C SER A 951 -33.88 -1.50 -23.18
N ILE A 952 -32.86 -0.66 -23.29
CA ILE A 952 -33.05 0.77 -23.49
C ILE A 952 -33.62 1.06 -24.87
N SER A 953 -34.39 2.14 -25.00
CA SER A 953 -34.69 2.70 -26.33
C SER A 953 -33.48 3.44 -26.87
N ILE A 954 -33.50 3.75 -28.17
CA ILE A 954 -32.43 4.54 -28.80
C ILE A 954 -32.23 5.89 -28.10
N THR A 955 -33.30 6.54 -27.63
CA THR A 955 -33.25 7.88 -27.00
C THR A 955 -32.59 7.91 -25.62
N GLU A 956 -32.44 6.75 -24.98
CA GLU A 956 -31.76 6.61 -23.69
C GLU A 956 -30.24 6.41 -23.85
N SER A 957 -29.76 6.14 -25.07
CA SER A 957 -28.34 5.94 -25.35
C SER A 957 -27.62 7.26 -25.66
N SER A 958 -26.44 7.46 -25.06
CA SER A 958 -25.56 8.59 -25.40
C SER A 958 -25.08 8.56 -26.86
N LEU A 959 -25.20 7.41 -27.55
CA LEU A 959 -24.81 7.26 -28.95
C LEU A 959 -25.66 8.13 -29.88
N VAL A 960 -26.92 8.42 -29.54
CA VAL A 960 -27.77 9.31 -30.34
C VAL A 960 -27.16 10.72 -30.44
N GLY A 961 -26.61 11.25 -29.35
CA GLY A 961 -25.94 12.55 -29.37
C GLY A 961 -24.63 12.55 -30.17
N ARG A 962 -24.01 11.38 -30.35
CA ARG A 962 -22.70 11.23 -31.02
C ARG A 962 -22.81 10.93 -32.52
N TYR A 963 -23.76 10.08 -32.91
CA TYR A 963 -23.90 9.58 -34.28
C TYR A 963 -25.19 10.08 -34.97
N GLY A 964 -26.18 10.53 -34.21
CA GLY A 964 -27.50 10.91 -34.72
C GLY A 964 -28.51 9.75 -34.67
N ILE A 965 -29.80 10.10 -34.59
CA ILE A 965 -30.88 9.13 -34.33
C ILE A 965 -31.13 8.14 -35.48
N THR A 966 -30.71 8.48 -36.70
CA THR A 966 -30.89 7.64 -37.91
C THR A 966 -29.65 6.86 -38.30
N ASP A 967 -28.52 7.02 -37.58
CA ASP A 967 -27.26 6.36 -37.94
C ASP A 967 -27.37 4.82 -37.75
N PRO A 968 -26.77 3.99 -38.63
CA PRO A 968 -26.74 2.54 -38.48
C PRO A 968 -26.14 2.05 -37.16
N VAL A 969 -25.21 2.80 -36.55
CA VAL A 969 -24.68 2.52 -35.21
C VAL A 969 -25.80 2.56 -34.14
N VAL A 970 -26.83 3.37 -34.34
CA VAL A 970 -27.95 3.48 -33.41
C VAL A 970 -29.10 2.54 -33.81
N THR A 971 -29.40 2.46 -35.10
CA THR A 971 -30.61 1.81 -35.64
C THR A 971 -30.42 0.36 -36.04
N ASN A 972 -29.20 -0.05 -36.42
CA ASN A 972 -28.89 -1.41 -36.82
C ASN A 972 -27.46 -1.83 -36.41
N PRO A 973 -27.21 -2.04 -35.10
CA PRO A 973 -25.88 -2.36 -34.57
C PRO A 973 -25.19 -3.57 -35.21
N LYS A 974 -25.97 -4.51 -35.77
CA LYS A 974 -25.45 -5.70 -36.45
C LYS A 974 -24.57 -5.35 -37.65
N VAL A 975 -24.88 -4.27 -38.36
CA VAL A 975 -24.09 -3.79 -39.50
C VAL A 975 -22.66 -3.43 -39.08
N VAL A 976 -22.44 -3.06 -37.81
CA VAL A 976 -21.09 -2.80 -37.28
C VAL A 976 -20.32 -4.11 -37.08
N LEU A 977 -20.98 -5.19 -36.66
CA LEU A 977 -20.34 -6.51 -36.48
C LEU A 977 -19.96 -7.14 -37.82
N ASP A 978 -20.77 -6.93 -38.86
CA ASP A 978 -20.57 -7.52 -40.18
C ASP A 978 -19.42 -6.87 -40.98
N GLN A 979 -18.81 -5.79 -40.45
CA GLN A 979 -17.67 -5.12 -41.05
C GLN A 979 -16.34 -5.83 -40.78
N LYS A 980 -15.32 -5.52 -41.58
CA LYS A 980 -13.93 -5.92 -41.30
C LYS A 980 -13.49 -5.33 -39.95
N ASP A 981 -12.93 -6.15 -39.07
CA ASP A 981 -12.64 -5.83 -37.66
C ASP A 981 -13.90 -5.44 -36.83
N GLY A 982 -15.08 -5.85 -37.29
CA GLY A 982 -16.38 -5.45 -36.75
C GLY A 982 -16.51 -5.69 -35.24
N TRP A 983 -15.99 -6.80 -34.71
CA TRP A 983 -15.98 -7.06 -33.27
C TRP A 983 -15.21 -6.00 -32.46
N ARG A 984 -14.04 -5.57 -32.94
CA ARG A 984 -13.22 -4.55 -32.25
C ARG A 984 -13.88 -3.18 -32.30
N ILE A 985 -14.50 -2.85 -33.43
CA ILE A 985 -15.22 -1.59 -33.60
C ILE A 985 -16.49 -1.58 -32.75
N TRP A 986 -17.25 -2.67 -32.79
CA TRP A 986 -18.47 -2.87 -32.02
C TRP A 986 -18.19 -2.77 -30.51
N THR A 987 -17.17 -3.47 -30.01
CA THR A 987 -16.80 -3.38 -28.57
C THR A 987 -16.38 -1.96 -28.19
N SER A 988 -15.59 -1.28 -29.03
CA SER A 988 -15.23 0.13 -28.83
C SER A 988 -16.48 1.01 -28.66
N ILE A 989 -17.47 0.87 -29.55
CA ILE A 989 -18.68 1.70 -29.54
C ILE A 989 -19.57 1.36 -28.34
N TYR A 990 -20.01 0.11 -28.24
CA TYR A 990 -21.10 -0.25 -27.33
C TYR A 990 -20.65 -0.57 -25.90
N PHE A 991 -19.37 -0.95 -25.68
CA PHE A 991 -18.83 -1.21 -24.33
C PHE A 991 -18.03 -0.05 -23.75
N PHE A 992 -17.30 0.70 -24.57
CA PHE A 992 -16.40 1.75 -24.06
C PHE A 992 -16.92 3.17 -24.27
N ASN A 993 -17.79 3.40 -25.26
CA ASN A 993 -18.19 4.74 -25.69
C ASN A 993 -19.70 5.02 -25.59
N GLN A 994 -20.45 4.17 -24.88
CA GLN A 994 -21.87 4.31 -24.65
C GLN A 994 -22.17 4.43 -23.15
N ASP A 995 -22.93 5.47 -22.81
CA ASP A 995 -23.52 5.71 -21.50
C ASP A 995 -25.05 5.76 -21.62
N VAL A 996 -25.76 5.61 -20.51
CA VAL A 996 -27.22 5.46 -20.48
C VAL A 996 -27.85 6.60 -19.68
N LYS A 997 -28.82 7.30 -20.25
CA LYS A 997 -29.78 8.13 -19.52
C LYS A 997 -31.08 7.35 -19.40
N LEU A 998 -31.32 6.74 -18.24
CA LEU A 998 -32.44 5.82 -18.05
C LEU A 998 -33.76 6.60 -18.03
N ASP A 999 -34.72 6.21 -18.86
CA ASP A 999 -36.07 6.75 -18.83
C ASP A 999 -36.81 6.20 -17.62
N VAL A 1000 -36.81 6.97 -16.54
CA VAL A 1000 -37.45 6.59 -15.27
C VAL A 1000 -38.95 6.34 -15.41
N GLY A 1001 -39.63 6.95 -16.38
CA GLY A 1001 -41.05 6.72 -16.64
C GLY A 1001 -41.30 5.33 -17.22
N ARG A 1002 -40.50 4.92 -18.21
CA ARG A 1002 -40.55 3.55 -18.77
C ARG A 1002 -40.01 2.51 -17.81
N PHE A 1003 -38.95 2.83 -17.07
CA PHE A 1003 -38.30 1.89 -16.15
C PHE A 1003 -39.11 1.64 -14.88
N ARG A 1004 -40.03 2.54 -14.51
CA ARG A 1004 -40.91 2.43 -13.34
C ARG A 1004 -41.59 1.07 -13.20
N SER A 1005 -42.11 0.53 -14.30
CA SER A 1005 -42.80 -0.78 -14.30
C SER A 1005 -41.87 -1.94 -13.93
N VAL A 1006 -40.57 -1.84 -14.27
CA VAL A 1006 -39.56 -2.84 -13.89
C VAL A 1006 -39.28 -2.77 -12.39
N LEU A 1007 -39.20 -1.57 -11.81
CA LEU A 1007 -39.03 -1.42 -10.36
C LEU A 1007 -40.26 -1.88 -9.57
N MET A 1008 -41.46 -1.59 -10.05
CA MET A 1008 -42.70 -2.14 -9.47
C MET A 1008 -42.69 -3.68 -9.51
N HIS A 1009 -42.26 -4.28 -10.61
CA HIS A 1009 -42.15 -5.73 -10.72
C HIS A 1009 -41.07 -6.28 -9.77
N ALA A 1010 -39.91 -5.63 -9.67
CA ALA A 1010 -38.86 -6.00 -8.73
C ALA A 1010 -39.36 -5.98 -7.28
N HIS A 1011 -40.11 -4.93 -6.90
CA HIS A 1011 -40.72 -4.81 -5.59
C HIS A 1011 -41.74 -5.93 -5.35
N GLY A 1012 -42.59 -6.22 -6.35
CA GLY A 1012 -43.55 -7.32 -6.31
C GLY A 1012 -42.92 -8.70 -6.13
N LEU A 1013 -41.76 -8.94 -6.74
CA LEU A 1013 -41.02 -10.20 -6.58
C LEU A 1013 -40.50 -10.43 -5.16
N LEU A 1014 -40.31 -9.36 -4.37
CA LEU A 1014 -39.93 -9.46 -2.96
C LEU A 1014 -41.12 -9.76 -2.03
N HIS A 1015 -42.36 -9.75 -2.53
CA HIS A 1015 -43.54 -10.20 -1.79
C HIS A 1015 -43.78 -11.72 -1.89
N GLN A 1016 -43.20 -12.39 -2.89
CA GLN A 1016 -43.36 -13.82 -3.18
C GLN A 1016 -42.34 -14.64 -2.38
#